data_AF-A0A1Z5JI68-F1
#
_entry.id   AF-A0A1Z5JI68-F1
#
_cell.length_a   1.000
_cell.length_b   1.000
_cell.length_c   1.000
_cell.angle_alpha   90.00
_cell.angle_beta   90.00
_cell.angle_gamma   90.00
#
_symmetry.space_group_name_H-M   'P 1'
#
loop_
_entity.id
_entity.type
_entity.pdbx_description
1 polymer ?
#
loop_
_entity_poly.entity_id
_entity_poly.type
_entity_poly.pdbx_seq_one_letter_code
_entity_poly.pdbx_strand_id
1 'polypeptide(L)'
;MGICRSLCLLAACVRLGELWVHPHIVSSLRSIRNDARDPTSLFAYKDEHTNKKTRILIVGGGWAGLSVADSLSHDETVEVTVLDAGPAIGGLAGGGARSPRLQLPAEPGLHGFWREYRNTIATLERIGVMPGALTEFTPSILVSQNGRVALAPVLANESFNNQWTANSPIPTLDEAISQLLPPPLGVALLSEFSSQRLSPADRLSALGLLSAWADFEPENRESWLRYDNVSAEALFRSAGVTPAMYDELVAPLLHVLPMTTGYDCSAAAALSCFHVFALQSKGAFDVRWCTGSIGQTIFQPWMEQMTARGNVKITSGQRVTNITAQSSGSFDVSVQGNNERYTCDAVVMAVGGTALKRLALNCPLLQVPESKYWNDSLRGVTCVAVRLFFDRDCLKPWLTPMKDSPVVVCGPNILPELVETGFCIYDLNRLQPNVFSNVTALEVDFFRADDIANMESDDDVADLALEAVATALQIPSIAQDRNSWLEVHVIRARNAVSHFCLDSAKTSPGVRARKGLYFSGDWIDRTGHSSWSTEKAVVTGRQAASAIAKDFDLQGCDTDVMPAPPETPTLTATTSFLQKNVSTTYTAALTVDGKVYTWGVAADEGALGYSPDDDENPIPQIVPIPDKIIQVAAGESFTLFLNTKGHVLMCGKMRSSHYDSFHYPADGISCQGNTVQPVVVPMPGNLKAVRIAAGDGSNFAAVLLESGEIATFGKCCYSLMSLAGKLARFEGPVKEVLAMACGSKHLLVVARNWGETNTTLYGSGLNYSGQLGLPDTIHSVHVLTELCKNVSLVAAGSYHSYIVDDEGCMFATGQNTYAQLGLGAGGGQHFCFKQVTFPGPVVLTKIAAGNTHGMALDSNNTLYTWGFGGEGATGQPCAAGDEEKDICCPTKVDLPSQKQILDFGGGGQFSAVVIREDSDDK
;
A
#
# COMPACT_ATOMS: atom_id res chain seq x y z
N MET A 1 62.45 -5.34 16.35
CA MET A 1 61.64 -6.45 15.81
C MET A 1 60.31 -6.46 16.55
N GLY A 2 59.19 -6.13 15.91
CA GLY A 2 58.64 -4.76 15.90
C GLY A 2 57.74 -4.54 17.13
N ILE A 3 58.26 -3.96 18.24
CA ILE A 3 58.25 -2.54 18.69
C ILE A 3 56.82 -2.00 18.98
N CYS A 4 56.28 -1.78 20.20
CA CYS A 4 56.72 -1.27 21.52
C CYS A 4 56.46 0.25 21.74
N ARG A 5 55.96 0.60 22.95
CA ARG A 5 55.72 1.93 23.63
C ARG A 5 54.25 2.41 23.67
N SER A 6 53.59 2.77 24.80
CA SER A 6 53.92 3.44 26.08
C SER A 6 54.23 4.96 26.00
N LEU A 7 53.38 5.74 26.70
CA LEU A 7 53.59 7.02 27.40
C LEU A 7 53.79 8.36 26.62
N CYS A 8 52.81 9.25 26.85
CA CYS A 8 52.90 10.64 27.35
C CYS A 8 53.39 11.84 26.50
N LEU A 9 52.77 12.99 26.85
CA LEU A 9 53.04 14.42 26.58
C LEU A 9 52.23 15.00 25.39
N LEU A 10 51.47 16.11 25.45
CA LEU A 10 51.19 17.20 26.41
C LEU A 10 49.94 17.93 25.83
N ALA A 11 48.87 18.23 26.59
CA ALA A 11 48.53 19.54 27.20
C ALA A 11 48.38 20.72 26.20
N ALA A 12 47.52 21.73 26.34
CA ALA A 12 46.42 22.15 27.20
C ALA A 12 45.94 23.55 26.68
N CYS A 13 44.81 24.06 27.21
CA CYS A 13 44.34 25.47 27.17
C CYS A 13 43.64 25.96 25.87
N VAL A 14 42.36 26.32 25.87
CA VAL A 14 41.67 27.50 26.46
C VAL A 14 42.07 28.84 25.82
N ARG A 15 41.13 29.45 25.06
CA ARG A 15 40.74 30.89 24.94
C ARG A 15 40.10 31.11 23.55
N LEU A 16 38.82 31.52 23.44
CA LEU A 16 38.24 32.88 23.59
C LEU A 16 39.01 33.97 22.83
N GLY A 17 38.28 34.73 22.00
CA GLY A 17 38.70 36.00 21.41
C GLY A 17 38.59 36.00 19.89
N GLU A 18 37.49 36.51 19.32
CA GLU A 18 37.36 37.91 18.87
C GLU A 18 37.66 38.04 17.35
N LEU A 19 36.63 38.30 16.53
CA LEU A 19 36.19 39.64 16.12
C LEU A 19 37.15 40.29 15.10
N TRP A 20 36.87 40.04 13.81
CA TRP A 20 37.12 40.93 12.66
C TRP A 20 35.97 40.58 11.69
N VAL A 21 34.85 41.29 11.54
CA VAL A 21 34.56 42.72 11.40
C VAL A 21 35.44 43.45 10.40
N HIS A 22 34.74 43.85 9.33
CA HIS A 22 34.94 44.98 8.41
C HIS A 22 35.77 44.76 7.13
N PRO A 23 35.57 45.59 6.08
CA PRO A 23 34.34 46.21 5.52
C PRO A 23 34.21 45.95 4.01
N HIS A 24 32.98 45.95 3.49
CA HIS A 24 32.46 46.95 2.53
C HIS A 24 30.98 46.59 2.30
N ILE A 25 29.99 47.40 2.75
CA ILE A 25 29.52 48.66 2.14
C ILE A 25 28.89 48.36 0.76
N VAL A 26 27.65 48.67 0.41
CA VAL A 26 26.58 49.51 0.97
C VAL A 26 25.30 49.26 0.13
N SER A 27 24.12 49.47 0.74
CA SER A 27 22.78 49.69 0.15
C SER A 27 22.21 48.62 -0.79
N SER A 28 21.10 47.95 -0.46
CA SER A 28 19.78 48.61 -0.48
C SER A 28 18.71 47.82 0.27
N LEU A 29 18.37 48.28 1.46
CA LEU A 29 17.01 48.21 2.02
C LEU A 29 16.71 49.60 2.58
N ARG A 30 16.11 50.48 1.77
CA ARG A 30 15.36 51.65 2.23
C ARG A 30 14.53 52.25 1.09
N SER A 31 13.28 52.56 1.44
CA SER A 31 12.21 53.19 0.66
C SER A 31 11.50 52.19 -0.28
N ILE A 32 10.17 52.05 -0.29
CA ILE A 32 9.09 53.02 -0.05
C ILE A 32 7.86 52.29 0.52
N ARG A 33 7.24 52.87 1.56
CA ARG A 33 5.80 52.80 1.80
C ARG A 33 5.27 54.24 1.70
N ASN A 34 4.16 54.41 0.98
CA ASN A 34 3.35 55.61 0.73
C ASN A 34 3.78 56.52 -0.44
N ASP A 35 3.05 56.40 -1.55
CA ASP A 35 2.18 57.49 -2.00
C ASP A 35 1.07 56.99 -2.92
N ALA A 36 -0.16 57.37 -2.59
CA ALA A 36 -1.33 57.22 -3.45
C ALA A 36 -1.45 58.49 -4.31
N ARG A 37 -1.43 58.32 -5.65
CA ARG A 37 -2.14 59.10 -6.69
C ARG A 37 -1.52 58.83 -8.07
N ASP A 38 -2.25 58.10 -8.92
CA ASP A 38 -2.77 58.57 -10.23
C ASP A 38 -3.10 57.35 -11.15
N PRO A 39 -4.38 57.06 -11.45
CA PRO A 39 -4.78 55.89 -12.21
C PRO A 39 -4.84 56.18 -13.72
N THR A 40 -3.71 56.46 -14.36
CA THR A 40 -3.64 56.58 -15.83
C THR A 40 -2.25 56.25 -16.38
N SER A 41 -1.88 54.97 -16.38
CA SER A 41 -0.95 54.43 -17.39
C SER A 41 -1.17 52.92 -17.57
N LEU A 42 -2.42 52.58 -17.90
CA LEU A 42 -2.78 51.43 -18.71
C LEU A 42 -2.14 51.61 -20.10
N PHE A 43 -0.89 51.17 -20.32
CA PHE A 43 -0.41 50.83 -21.67
C PHE A 43 0.70 49.77 -21.60
N ALA A 44 0.25 48.53 -21.83
CA ALA A 44 0.94 47.48 -22.58
C ALA A 44 2.47 47.40 -22.44
N TYR A 45 2.91 46.52 -21.54
CA TYR A 45 4.04 45.64 -21.84
C TYR A 45 3.48 44.23 -22.06
N LYS A 46 3.01 43.98 -23.30
CA LYS A 46 2.95 42.62 -23.81
C LYS A 46 4.41 42.25 -24.10
N ASP A 47 5.01 41.45 -23.23
CA ASP A 47 6.22 40.74 -23.63
C ASP A 47 5.85 39.84 -24.81
N GLU A 48 6.52 40.06 -25.93
CA GLU A 48 6.59 39.14 -27.06
C GLU A 48 7.32 37.86 -26.60
N HIS A 49 6.69 37.04 -25.76
CA HIS A 49 7.05 35.64 -25.67
C HIS A 49 6.59 34.99 -26.97
N THR A 50 7.54 34.75 -27.86
CA THR A 50 7.37 33.81 -28.96
C THR A 50 6.68 32.57 -28.43
N ASN A 51 5.52 32.24 -29.01
CA ASN A 51 4.63 31.13 -28.70
C ASN A 51 5.32 29.77 -28.97
N LYS A 52 6.44 29.51 -28.31
CA LYS A 52 7.30 28.35 -28.54
C LYS A 52 6.77 27.20 -27.69
N LYS A 53 6.11 26.25 -28.34
CA LYS A 53 5.62 25.05 -27.69
C LYS A 53 6.77 24.15 -27.21
N THR A 54 6.57 23.51 -26.06
CA THR A 54 7.50 22.50 -25.52
C THR A 54 7.32 21.21 -26.31
N ARG A 55 8.38 20.73 -26.97
CA ARG A 55 8.32 19.53 -27.82
C ARG A 55 8.78 18.32 -27.06
N ILE A 56 7.93 17.31 -26.96
CA ILE A 56 8.18 16.08 -26.20
C ILE A 56 8.12 14.90 -27.17
N LEU A 57 9.17 14.09 -27.18
CA LEU A 57 9.23 12.88 -28.01
C LEU A 57 9.19 11.63 -27.13
N ILE A 58 8.27 10.73 -27.42
CA ILE A 58 8.05 9.48 -26.71
C ILE A 58 8.49 8.33 -27.62
N VAL A 59 9.42 7.51 -27.14
CA VAL A 59 9.93 6.32 -27.84
C VAL A 59 9.16 5.11 -27.32
N GLY A 60 8.30 4.53 -28.16
CA GLY A 60 7.40 3.43 -27.83
C GLY A 60 5.94 3.89 -27.70
N GLY A 61 5.04 3.26 -28.45
CA GLY A 61 3.59 3.51 -28.47
C GLY A 61 2.78 2.40 -27.81
N GLY A 62 3.31 1.76 -26.77
CA GLY A 62 2.52 0.87 -25.90
C GLY A 62 1.70 1.64 -24.86
N TRP A 63 1.07 0.93 -23.93
CA TRP A 63 0.31 1.50 -22.81
C TRP A 63 1.01 2.66 -22.10
N ALA A 64 2.30 2.50 -21.77
CA ALA A 64 3.07 3.54 -21.09
C ALA A 64 3.28 4.79 -21.95
N GLY A 65 3.63 4.62 -23.22
CA GLY A 65 3.88 5.74 -24.12
C GLY A 65 2.61 6.51 -24.47
N LEU A 66 1.50 5.80 -24.73
CA LEU A 66 0.20 6.41 -24.95
C LEU A 66 -0.32 7.11 -23.70
N SER A 67 -0.09 6.56 -22.51
CA SER A 67 -0.45 7.22 -21.26
C SER A 67 0.29 8.54 -21.06
N VAL A 68 1.60 8.58 -21.35
CA VAL A 68 2.38 9.83 -21.29
C VAL A 68 1.83 10.85 -22.30
N ALA A 69 1.58 10.40 -23.53
CA ALA A 69 1.13 11.27 -24.61
C ALA A 69 -0.24 11.88 -24.30
N ASP A 70 -1.16 11.07 -23.81
CA ASP A 70 -2.50 11.49 -23.44
C ASP A 70 -2.47 12.47 -22.26
N SER A 71 -1.70 12.18 -21.20
CA SER A 71 -1.56 13.08 -20.05
C SER A 71 -1.07 14.47 -20.45
N LEU A 72 0.01 14.53 -21.24
CA LEU A 72 0.64 15.79 -21.63
C LEU A 72 -0.16 16.59 -22.64
N SER A 73 -0.87 15.93 -23.55
CA SER A 73 -1.55 16.60 -24.66
C SER A 73 -2.80 17.38 -24.28
N HIS A 74 -3.23 17.32 -23.02
CA HIS A 74 -4.24 18.24 -22.48
C HIS A 74 -3.72 19.68 -22.38
N ASP A 75 -2.40 19.89 -22.35
CA ASP A 75 -1.80 21.23 -22.36
C ASP A 75 -1.52 21.68 -23.81
N GLU A 76 -2.17 22.76 -24.25
CA GLU A 76 -2.04 23.30 -25.62
C GLU A 76 -0.65 23.87 -25.93
N THR A 77 0.16 24.16 -24.90
CA THR A 77 1.53 24.67 -25.02
C THR A 77 2.55 23.57 -25.31
N VAL A 78 2.11 22.31 -25.38
CA VAL A 78 2.94 21.14 -25.63
C VAL A 78 2.70 20.60 -27.03
N GLU A 79 3.75 20.12 -27.69
CA GLU A 79 3.66 19.23 -28.86
C GLU A 79 4.22 17.86 -28.51
N VAL A 80 3.43 16.80 -28.71
CA VAL A 80 3.82 15.43 -28.40
C VAL A 80 4.02 14.64 -29.69
N THR A 81 5.17 13.99 -29.82
CA THR A 81 5.44 13.01 -30.89
C THR A 81 5.69 11.63 -30.31
N VAL A 82 4.90 10.64 -30.71
CA VAL A 82 5.09 9.22 -30.34
C VAL A 82 5.65 8.46 -31.54
N LEU A 83 6.80 7.81 -31.35
CA LEU A 83 7.44 6.96 -32.36
C LEU A 83 7.45 5.51 -31.87
N ASP A 84 6.79 4.62 -32.60
CA ASP A 84 6.81 3.18 -32.33
C ASP A 84 7.60 2.44 -33.42
N ALA A 85 8.42 1.45 -33.02
CA ALA A 85 9.22 0.66 -33.93
C ALA A 85 8.42 -0.45 -34.64
N GLY A 86 7.31 -0.89 -34.06
CA GLY A 86 6.41 -1.90 -34.60
C GLY A 86 5.57 -1.35 -35.75
N PRO A 87 5.06 -2.23 -36.64
CA PRO A 87 4.23 -1.80 -37.77
C PRO A 87 2.87 -1.22 -37.34
N ALA A 88 2.39 -1.60 -36.14
CA ALA A 88 1.18 -1.08 -35.52
C ALA A 88 1.51 -0.57 -34.10
N ILE A 89 0.73 0.41 -33.63
CA ILE A 89 0.82 0.95 -32.28
C ILE A 89 0.24 -0.05 -31.27
N GLY A 90 0.80 -0.05 -30.06
CA GLY A 90 0.29 -0.83 -28.94
C GLY A 90 1.30 -1.76 -28.26
N GLY A 91 2.53 -1.83 -28.78
CA GLY A 91 3.57 -2.73 -28.25
C GLY A 91 3.10 -4.19 -28.25
N LEU A 92 3.27 -4.89 -27.13
CA LEU A 92 2.85 -6.29 -26.98
C LEU A 92 1.33 -6.50 -26.93
N ALA A 93 0.56 -5.44 -26.71
CA ALA A 93 -0.90 -5.47 -26.75
C ALA A 93 -1.45 -4.91 -28.08
N GLY A 94 -0.59 -4.66 -29.08
CA GLY A 94 -0.99 -4.07 -30.35
C GLY A 94 -1.64 -5.09 -31.30
N GLY A 95 -2.89 -4.85 -31.68
CA GLY A 95 -3.73 -5.72 -32.52
C GLY A 95 -3.44 -5.69 -34.04
N GLY A 96 -2.18 -5.53 -34.44
CA GLY A 96 -1.80 -5.42 -35.85
C GLY A 96 -1.71 -6.77 -36.59
N ALA A 97 -1.48 -7.86 -35.87
CA ALA A 97 -1.33 -9.18 -36.48
C ALA A 97 -2.69 -9.81 -36.76
N ARG A 98 -2.77 -10.50 -37.90
CA ARG A 98 -3.96 -11.21 -38.38
C ARG A 98 -3.56 -12.57 -38.89
N SER A 99 -4.44 -13.55 -38.74
CA SER A 99 -4.22 -14.85 -39.33
C SER A 99 -4.10 -14.72 -40.86
N PRO A 100 -3.07 -15.32 -41.49
CA PRO A 100 -2.80 -15.19 -42.93
C PRO A 100 -4.01 -15.39 -43.85
N ARG A 101 -4.85 -16.40 -43.60
CA ARG A 101 -5.93 -16.84 -44.50
C ARG A 101 -7.30 -16.33 -44.07
N LEU A 102 -7.68 -16.52 -42.81
CA LEU A 102 -8.98 -16.11 -42.27
C LEU A 102 -9.04 -14.61 -41.97
N GLN A 103 -7.88 -13.93 -41.92
CA GLN A 103 -7.78 -12.49 -41.61
C GLN A 103 -8.42 -12.12 -40.27
N LEU A 104 -8.52 -13.09 -39.36
CA LEU A 104 -9.01 -12.85 -38.00
C LEU A 104 -7.90 -12.20 -37.18
N PRO A 105 -8.21 -11.33 -36.21
CA PRO A 105 -7.20 -10.74 -35.33
C PRO A 105 -6.34 -11.83 -34.68
N ALA A 106 -5.10 -11.50 -34.31
CA ALA A 106 -4.23 -12.30 -33.48
C ALA A 106 -3.29 -11.37 -32.71
N GLU A 107 -3.18 -11.57 -31.39
CA GLU A 107 -2.33 -10.73 -30.53
C GLU A 107 -1.22 -11.58 -29.90
N PRO A 108 -0.10 -10.98 -29.46
CA PRO A 108 0.92 -11.68 -28.69
C PRO A 108 0.38 -12.03 -27.29
N GLY A 109 -0.50 -13.02 -27.25
CA GLY A 109 -1.20 -13.51 -26.06
C GLY A 109 -2.38 -12.66 -25.61
N LEU A 110 -3.24 -13.25 -24.78
CA LEU A 110 -4.37 -12.56 -24.18
C LEU A 110 -3.94 -11.77 -22.95
N HIS A 111 -4.45 -10.54 -22.86
CA HIS A 111 -4.16 -9.64 -21.74
C HIS A 111 -5.38 -9.50 -20.83
N GLY A 112 -5.19 -9.84 -19.55
CA GLY A 112 -6.20 -9.67 -18.51
C GLY A 112 -6.28 -8.23 -17.99
N PHE A 113 -7.47 -7.83 -17.59
CA PHE A 113 -7.76 -6.57 -16.91
C PHE A 113 -8.35 -6.89 -15.54
N TRP A 114 -7.54 -6.74 -14.49
CA TRP A 114 -7.95 -7.05 -13.13
C TRP A 114 -8.74 -5.91 -12.52
N ARG A 115 -9.55 -6.23 -11.51
CA ARG A 115 -10.30 -5.24 -10.73
C ARG A 115 -9.42 -4.09 -10.21
N GLU A 116 -8.17 -4.39 -9.85
CA GLU A 116 -7.21 -3.43 -9.30
C GLU A 116 -6.56 -2.51 -10.36
N TYR A 117 -6.87 -2.68 -11.65
CA TYR A 117 -6.34 -1.84 -12.73
C TYR A 117 -7.06 -0.48 -12.81
N ARG A 118 -7.15 0.24 -11.69
CA ARG A 118 -8.01 1.43 -11.55
C ARG A 118 -7.68 2.54 -12.53
N ASN A 119 -6.39 2.83 -12.75
CA ASN A 119 -5.95 3.88 -13.68
C ASN A 119 -6.19 3.48 -15.13
N THR A 120 -6.00 2.19 -15.46
CA THR A 120 -6.30 1.64 -16.78
C THR A 120 -7.79 1.68 -17.04
N ILE A 121 -8.63 1.21 -16.11
CA ILE A 121 -10.09 1.23 -16.25
C ILE A 121 -10.61 2.67 -16.37
N ALA A 122 -10.14 3.60 -15.55
CA ALA A 122 -10.48 5.03 -15.68
C ALA A 122 -10.06 5.60 -17.04
N THR A 123 -8.94 5.14 -17.59
CA THR A 123 -8.53 5.48 -18.97
C THR A 123 -9.52 4.94 -19.99
N LEU A 124 -9.96 3.68 -19.87
CA LEU A 124 -10.96 3.08 -20.77
C LEU A 124 -12.33 3.78 -20.69
N GLU A 125 -12.75 4.19 -19.50
CA GLU A 125 -13.97 4.96 -19.29
C GLU A 125 -13.89 6.34 -19.95
N ARG A 126 -12.77 7.05 -19.74
CA ARG A 126 -12.56 8.38 -20.31
C ARG A 126 -12.50 8.37 -21.83
N ILE A 127 -11.90 7.34 -22.45
CA ILE A 127 -11.92 7.19 -23.92
C ILE A 127 -13.28 6.68 -24.45
N GLY A 128 -14.25 6.41 -23.57
CA GLY A 128 -15.62 6.07 -23.95
C GLY A 128 -15.81 4.66 -24.51
N VAL A 129 -14.92 3.72 -24.20
CA VAL A 129 -15.04 2.32 -24.69
C VAL A 129 -15.69 1.39 -23.67
N MET A 130 -15.84 1.82 -22.42
CA MET A 130 -16.56 1.07 -21.38
C MET A 130 -18.08 1.33 -21.44
N PRO A 131 -18.92 0.32 -21.10
CA PRO A 131 -18.57 -1.02 -20.64
C PRO A 131 -18.24 -2.02 -21.77
N GLY A 132 -18.38 -1.65 -23.05
CA GLY A 132 -18.36 -2.60 -24.18
C GLY A 132 -16.99 -3.22 -24.51
N ALA A 133 -15.88 -2.60 -24.10
CA ALA A 133 -14.54 -3.06 -24.42
C ALA A 133 -14.10 -4.33 -23.67
N LEU A 134 -14.66 -4.58 -22.48
CA LEU A 134 -14.25 -5.68 -21.61
C LEU A 134 -15.41 -6.65 -21.35
N THR A 135 -15.10 -7.93 -21.20
CA THR A 135 -16.05 -8.95 -20.74
C THR A 135 -16.48 -8.68 -19.30
N GLU A 136 -17.51 -9.39 -18.85
CA GLU A 136 -17.71 -9.61 -17.41
C GLU A 136 -16.49 -10.33 -16.79
N PHE A 137 -16.39 -10.27 -15.46
CA PHE A 137 -15.35 -10.99 -14.73
C PHE A 137 -15.48 -12.50 -14.94
N THR A 138 -14.35 -13.17 -15.17
CA THR A 138 -14.31 -14.61 -15.45
C THR A 138 -13.63 -15.37 -14.33
N PRO A 139 -14.15 -16.55 -13.91
CA PRO A 139 -13.40 -17.47 -13.06
C PRO A 139 -12.18 -18.01 -13.83
N SER A 140 -11.24 -18.69 -13.17
CA SER A 140 -10.09 -19.35 -13.81
C SER A 140 -9.86 -20.76 -13.28
N ILE A 141 -9.71 -21.75 -14.15
CA ILE A 141 -9.35 -23.12 -13.74
C ILE A 141 -7.83 -23.19 -13.57
N LEU A 142 -7.35 -23.73 -12.45
CA LEU A 142 -5.92 -23.92 -12.19
C LEU A 142 -5.56 -25.41 -12.35
N VAL A 143 -4.51 -25.70 -13.10
CA VAL A 143 -4.04 -27.05 -13.43
C VAL A 143 -2.54 -27.17 -13.13
N SER A 144 -2.15 -28.24 -12.44
CA SER A 144 -0.76 -28.66 -12.25
C SER A 144 -0.43 -29.84 -13.18
N GLN A 145 0.83 -30.29 -13.16
CA GLN A 145 1.25 -31.54 -13.82
C GLN A 145 0.40 -32.77 -13.44
N ASN A 146 -0.23 -32.73 -12.25
CA ASN A 146 -1.05 -33.84 -11.78
C ASN A 146 -2.52 -33.71 -12.18
N GLY A 147 -2.95 -32.57 -12.74
CA GLY A 147 -4.31 -32.29 -13.23
C GLY A 147 -4.95 -31.07 -12.56
N ARG A 148 -6.28 -30.94 -12.68
CA ARG A 148 -7.03 -29.81 -12.07
C ARG A 148 -6.80 -29.74 -10.56
N VAL A 149 -6.48 -28.53 -10.10
CA VAL A 149 -6.20 -28.18 -8.71
C VAL A 149 -7.37 -27.39 -8.15
N ALA A 150 -7.67 -26.24 -8.72
CA ALA A 150 -8.66 -25.31 -8.18
C ALA A 150 -9.49 -24.65 -9.28
N LEU A 151 -10.61 -24.06 -8.88
CA LEU A 151 -11.31 -23.04 -9.64
C LEU A 151 -11.21 -21.74 -8.84
N ALA A 152 -10.52 -20.73 -9.36
CA ALA A 152 -10.55 -19.42 -8.76
C ALA A 152 -11.92 -18.78 -9.06
N PRO A 153 -12.76 -18.52 -8.04
CA PRO A 153 -14.08 -17.93 -8.24
C PRO A 153 -13.98 -16.42 -8.48
N VAL A 154 -15.07 -15.83 -8.97
CA VAL A 154 -15.24 -14.38 -9.07
C VAL A 154 -15.86 -13.89 -7.76
N LEU A 155 -15.22 -12.95 -7.06
CA LEU A 155 -15.59 -12.57 -5.68
C LEU A 155 -16.25 -11.19 -5.53
N ALA A 156 -16.41 -10.43 -6.62
CA ALA A 156 -17.15 -9.17 -6.61
C ALA A 156 -18.61 -9.34 -6.12
N ASN A 157 -19.05 -8.54 -5.15
CA ASN A 157 -20.43 -8.53 -4.64
C ASN A 157 -21.04 -7.12 -4.73
N GLU A 158 -22.15 -6.96 -5.47
CA GLU A 158 -23.46 -6.42 -5.03
C GLU A 158 -24.44 -6.00 -6.16
N SER A 159 -24.07 -6.00 -7.45
CA SER A 159 -25.05 -5.67 -8.51
C SER A 159 -24.79 -6.22 -9.92
N PHE A 160 -24.18 -7.40 -10.06
CA PHE A 160 -24.01 -8.01 -11.39
C PHE A 160 -24.29 -9.52 -11.40
N ASN A 161 -25.27 -9.91 -12.22
CA ASN A 161 -25.69 -11.29 -12.48
C ASN A 161 -24.57 -12.05 -13.23
N ASN A 162 -23.78 -12.87 -12.53
CA ASN A 162 -22.81 -13.74 -13.20
C ASN A 162 -23.51 -14.94 -13.87
N GLN A 163 -23.43 -15.02 -15.19
CA GLN A 163 -23.93 -16.14 -16.01
C GLN A 163 -23.05 -17.41 -15.93
N TRP A 164 -21.86 -17.31 -15.32
CA TRP A 164 -20.84 -18.36 -15.34
C TRP A 164 -20.88 -19.30 -14.13
N THR A 165 -21.58 -18.92 -13.06
CA THR A 165 -21.76 -19.72 -11.83
C THR A 165 -23.23 -20.06 -11.65
N ALA A 166 -23.70 -21.08 -12.37
CA ALA A 166 -25.04 -21.62 -12.17
C ALA A 166 -25.04 -22.59 -10.97
N ASN A 167 -25.82 -22.27 -9.93
CA ASN A 167 -26.28 -23.12 -8.82
C ASN A 167 -25.51 -23.08 -7.49
N SER A 168 -25.81 -22.10 -6.63
CA SER A 168 -26.42 -22.36 -5.31
C SER A 168 -26.88 -21.05 -4.64
N PRO A 169 -28.17 -20.89 -4.32
CA PRO A 169 -28.71 -19.69 -3.66
C PRO A 169 -28.46 -19.67 -2.14
N ILE A 170 -27.57 -20.51 -1.61
CA ILE A 170 -27.20 -20.56 -0.19
C ILE A 170 -25.67 -20.67 -0.14
N PRO A 171 -24.96 -19.70 0.47
CA PRO A 171 -23.51 -19.79 0.59
C PRO A 171 -23.11 -20.99 1.45
N THR A 172 -22.09 -21.73 1.02
CA THR A 172 -21.52 -22.82 1.83
C THR A 172 -20.91 -22.27 3.13
N LEU A 173 -20.69 -23.12 4.14
CA LEU A 173 -20.05 -22.69 5.41
C LEU A 173 -18.69 -22.05 5.15
N ASP A 174 -17.93 -22.59 4.20
CA ASP A 174 -16.62 -22.07 3.78
C ASP A 174 -16.74 -20.71 3.07
N GLU A 175 -17.77 -20.49 2.24
CA GLU A 175 -18.06 -19.17 1.66
C GLU A 175 -18.47 -18.15 2.73
N ALA A 176 -19.30 -18.55 3.69
CA ALA A 176 -19.70 -17.68 4.80
C ALA A 176 -18.49 -17.31 5.70
N ILE A 177 -17.60 -18.27 5.98
CA ILE A 177 -16.35 -18.03 6.73
C ILE A 177 -15.38 -17.18 5.91
N SER A 178 -15.22 -17.43 4.60
CA SER A 178 -14.40 -16.61 3.71
C SER A 178 -14.93 -15.19 3.58
N GLN A 179 -16.23 -14.95 3.75
CA GLN A 179 -16.78 -13.59 3.80
C GLN A 179 -16.38 -12.84 5.07
N LEU A 180 -16.11 -13.56 6.16
CA LEU A 180 -15.67 -13.01 7.44
C LEU A 180 -14.14 -12.87 7.53
N LEU A 181 -13.40 -13.62 6.73
CA LEU A 181 -11.93 -13.65 6.77
C LEU A 181 -11.30 -12.83 5.65
N PRO A 182 -10.21 -12.11 5.96
CA PRO A 182 -9.55 -11.25 4.99
C PRO A 182 -8.68 -12.01 4.02
N PRO A 183 -8.34 -11.47 2.83
CA PRO A 183 -7.22 -11.99 2.06
C PRO A 183 -5.90 -11.92 2.88
N PRO A 184 -5.00 -12.92 2.81
CA PRO A 184 -5.10 -14.22 2.12
C PRO A 184 -5.98 -15.28 2.80
N LEU A 185 -6.34 -15.10 4.07
CA LEU A 185 -7.01 -16.10 4.92
C LEU A 185 -8.35 -16.58 4.34
N GLY A 186 -9.17 -15.66 3.83
CA GLY A 186 -10.45 -16.00 3.19
C GLY A 186 -10.24 -16.79 1.90
N VAL A 187 -9.27 -16.38 1.07
CA VAL A 187 -8.95 -17.06 -0.20
C VAL A 187 -8.47 -18.50 0.03
N ALA A 188 -7.68 -18.73 1.09
CA ALA A 188 -7.20 -20.06 1.47
C ALA A 188 -8.32 -21.03 1.94
N LEU A 189 -9.48 -20.49 2.29
CA LEU A 189 -10.63 -21.22 2.82
C LEU A 189 -11.77 -21.38 1.81
N LEU A 190 -11.73 -20.68 0.67
CA LEU A 190 -12.71 -20.86 -0.39
C LEU A 190 -12.68 -22.32 -0.88
N SER A 191 -13.83 -22.98 -0.80
CA SER A 191 -13.96 -24.39 -1.17
C SER A 191 -13.61 -24.64 -2.64
N GLU A 192 -13.71 -23.64 -3.52
CA GLU A 192 -13.29 -23.74 -4.92
C GLU A 192 -11.75 -23.73 -5.11
N PHE A 193 -11.00 -23.22 -4.11
CA PHE A 193 -9.55 -23.44 -3.99
C PHE A 193 -9.20 -24.71 -3.20
N SER A 194 -10.19 -25.37 -2.58
CA SER A 194 -10.00 -26.63 -1.87
C SER A 194 -9.92 -27.80 -2.88
N SER A 195 -8.72 -28.03 -3.39
CA SER A 195 -8.45 -29.23 -4.18
C SER A 195 -8.52 -30.47 -3.27
N GLN A 196 -8.95 -31.62 -3.81
CA GLN A 196 -8.73 -32.92 -3.14
C GLN A 196 -7.24 -33.27 -3.02
N ARG A 197 -6.35 -32.52 -3.69
CA ARG A 197 -4.90 -32.77 -3.76
C ARG A 197 -4.12 -32.10 -2.63
N LEU A 198 -4.62 -30.98 -2.11
CA LEU A 198 -4.00 -30.24 -1.02
C LEU A 198 -4.71 -30.56 0.30
N SER A 199 -3.96 -31.13 1.25
CA SER A 199 -4.50 -31.32 2.59
C SER A 199 -4.75 -29.97 3.28
N PRO A 200 -5.60 -29.91 4.32
CA PRO A 200 -5.74 -28.70 5.13
C PRO A 200 -4.39 -28.20 5.67
N ALA A 201 -3.45 -29.10 6.01
CA ALA A 201 -2.12 -28.73 6.48
C ALA A 201 -1.27 -28.07 5.38
N ASP A 202 -1.35 -28.57 4.14
CA ASP A 202 -0.67 -27.94 2.99
C ASP A 202 -1.20 -26.53 2.74
N ARG A 203 -2.53 -26.33 2.81
CA ARG A 203 -3.14 -25.00 2.65
C ARG A 203 -2.74 -24.05 3.79
N LEU A 204 -2.74 -24.54 5.03
CA LEU A 204 -2.31 -23.75 6.19
C LEU A 204 -0.83 -23.40 6.15
N SER A 205 0.00 -24.16 5.43
CA SER A 205 1.42 -23.84 5.27
C SER A 205 1.67 -22.50 4.57
N ALA A 206 0.71 -22.03 3.75
CA ALA A 206 0.78 -20.71 3.10
C ALA A 206 0.75 -19.55 4.11
N LEU A 207 0.23 -19.77 5.33
CA LEU A 207 0.20 -18.75 6.39
C LEU A 207 1.60 -18.32 6.84
N GLY A 208 2.62 -19.15 6.62
CA GLY A 208 3.99 -18.78 6.91
C GLY A 208 4.48 -17.55 6.15
N LEU A 209 3.88 -17.26 4.99
CA LEU A 209 4.18 -16.08 4.18
C LEU A 209 3.63 -14.77 4.76
N LEU A 210 2.74 -14.82 5.75
CA LEU A 210 2.14 -13.62 6.35
C LEU A 210 3.20 -12.66 6.90
N SER A 211 4.25 -13.19 7.52
CA SER A 211 5.35 -12.36 8.04
C SER A 211 6.09 -11.60 6.94
N ALA A 212 6.33 -12.26 5.80
CA ALA A 212 6.98 -11.65 4.65
C ALA A 212 6.08 -10.60 3.99
N TRP A 213 4.78 -10.87 3.84
CA TRP A 213 3.84 -9.87 3.32
C TRP A 213 3.61 -8.69 4.28
N ALA A 214 3.69 -8.91 5.59
CA ALA A 214 3.60 -7.84 6.58
C ALA A 214 4.83 -6.91 6.56
N ASP A 215 6.04 -7.44 6.33
CA ASP A 215 7.26 -6.63 6.19
C ASP A 215 7.39 -5.98 4.81
N PHE A 216 6.88 -6.64 3.77
CA PHE A 216 7.07 -6.23 2.39
C PHE A 216 6.12 -5.10 1.99
N GLU A 217 6.67 -3.89 1.89
CA GLU A 217 5.99 -2.71 1.35
C GLU A 217 6.16 -2.62 -0.18
N PRO A 218 5.12 -2.85 -1.01
CA PRO A 218 5.26 -2.90 -2.47
C PRO A 218 5.65 -1.55 -3.11
N GLU A 219 5.40 -0.45 -2.42
CA GLU A 219 5.63 0.93 -2.91
C GLU A 219 6.99 1.49 -2.49
N ASN A 220 7.80 0.70 -1.77
CA ASN A 220 9.04 1.15 -1.16
C ASN A 220 10.25 0.46 -1.79
N ARG A 221 11.12 1.24 -2.44
CA ARG A 221 12.32 0.71 -3.10
C ARG A 221 13.27 -0.06 -2.17
N GLU A 222 13.45 0.41 -0.93
CA GLU A 222 14.31 -0.30 0.04
C GLU A 222 13.69 -1.63 0.45
N SER A 223 12.36 -1.70 0.57
CA SER A 223 11.64 -2.97 0.80
C SER A 223 11.86 -3.96 -0.34
N TRP A 224 11.76 -3.50 -1.58
CA TRP A 224 12.10 -4.29 -2.76
C TRP A 224 13.52 -4.84 -2.68
N LEU A 225 14.51 -3.98 -2.47
CA LEU A 225 15.91 -4.37 -2.44
C LEU A 225 16.24 -5.40 -1.35
N ARG A 226 15.49 -5.46 -0.24
CA ARG A 226 15.65 -6.48 0.82
C ARG A 226 15.28 -7.89 0.34
N TYR A 227 14.26 -8.02 -0.49
CA TYR A 227 13.73 -9.30 -0.97
C TYR A 227 14.21 -9.66 -2.38
N ASP A 228 14.76 -8.70 -3.13
CA ASP A 228 15.05 -8.88 -4.56
C ASP A 228 16.22 -9.83 -4.86
N ASN A 229 17.10 -10.06 -3.89
CA ASN A 229 18.22 -10.99 -3.99
C ASN A 229 17.91 -12.40 -3.46
N VAL A 230 16.68 -12.63 -2.97
CA VAL A 230 16.18 -13.94 -2.55
C VAL A 230 15.21 -14.44 -3.61
N SER A 231 15.29 -15.72 -3.96
CA SER A 231 14.34 -16.28 -4.92
C SER A 231 12.99 -16.53 -4.25
N ALA A 232 11.89 -16.42 -5.00
CA ALA A 232 10.55 -16.70 -4.50
C ALA A 232 10.49 -18.11 -3.88
N GLU A 233 11.08 -19.11 -4.54
CA GLU A 233 11.14 -20.47 -4.01
C GLU A 233 11.86 -20.55 -2.66
N ALA A 234 13.02 -19.91 -2.53
CA ALA A 234 13.79 -19.92 -1.28
C ALA A 234 13.01 -19.26 -0.14
N LEU A 235 12.37 -18.12 -0.41
CA LEU A 235 11.51 -17.46 0.57
C LEU A 235 10.36 -18.39 0.99
N PHE A 236 9.66 -18.99 0.04
CA PHE A 236 8.46 -19.77 0.31
C PHE A 236 8.79 -21.04 1.11
N ARG A 237 9.89 -21.72 0.76
CA ARG A 237 10.39 -22.84 1.55
C ARG A 237 10.80 -22.42 2.96
N SER A 238 11.49 -21.29 3.11
CA SER A 238 11.90 -20.76 4.43
C SER A 238 10.71 -20.35 5.30
N ALA A 239 9.62 -19.90 4.67
CA ALA A 239 8.36 -19.58 5.31
C ALA A 239 7.55 -20.83 5.71
N GLY A 240 7.99 -22.03 5.31
CA GLY A 240 7.33 -23.29 5.67
C GLY A 240 6.25 -23.74 4.70
N VAL A 241 6.13 -23.14 3.51
CA VAL A 241 5.24 -23.63 2.45
C VAL A 241 5.63 -25.06 2.07
N THR A 242 4.68 -26.00 2.13
CA THR A 242 4.96 -27.40 1.83
C THR A 242 5.28 -27.60 0.35
N PRO A 243 6.08 -28.62 -0.02
CA PRO A 243 6.30 -28.95 -1.43
C PRO A 243 5.01 -29.16 -2.21
N ALA A 244 4.01 -29.82 -1.61
CA ALA A 244 2.72 -30.04 -2.25
C ALA A 244 1.98 -28.72 -2.54
N MET A 245 1.91 -27.81 -1.55
CA MET A 245 1.32 -26.47 -1.76
C MET A 245 2.07 -25.69 -2.84
N TYR A 246 3.40 -25.79 -2.84
CA TYR A 246 4.22 -25.10 -3.80
C TYR A 246 4.01 -25.65 -5.23
N ASP A 247 4.13 -26.96 -5.42
CA ASP A 247 4.09 -27.59 -6.74
C ASP A 247 2.68 -27.56 -7.35
N GLU A 248 1.63 -27.74 -6.55
CA GLU A 248 0.25 -27.80 -7.05
C GLU A 248 -0.35 -26.42 -7.30
N LEU A 249 -0.01 -25.38 -6.52
CA LEU A 249 -0.70 -24.09 -6.59
C LEU A 249 0.23 -22.88 -6.81
N VAL A 250 1.32 -22.78 -6.06
CA VAL A 250 2.23 -21.61 -6.16
C VAL A 250 2.97 -21.60 -7.50
N ALA A 251 3.59 -22.71 -7.87
CA ALA A 251 4.41 -22.80 -9.08
C ALA A 251 3.59 -22.49 -10.34
N PRO A 252 2.37 -23.04 -10.55
CA PRO A 252 1.51 -22.63 -11.66
C PRO A 252 1.26 -21.12 -11.71
N LEU A 253 0.95 -20.48 -10.57
CA LEU A 253 0.71 -19.04 -10.52
C LEU A 253 1.97 -18.22 -10.84
N LEU A 254 3.16 -18.65 -10.41
CA LEU A 254 4.43 -18.00 -10.77
C LEU A 254 4.73 -18.10 -12.27
N HIS A 255 4.37 -19.20 -12.92
CA HIS A 255 4.64 -19.37 -14.36
C HIS A 255 3.71 -18.57 -15.25
N VAL A 256 2.57 -18.10 -14.74
CA VAL A 256 1.59 -17.34 -15.53
C VAL A 256 1.57 -15.86 -15.16
N LEU A 257 1.69 -15.50 -13.88
CA LEU A 257 1.58 -14.11 -13.46
C LEU A 257 2.88 -13.31 -13.69
N PRO A 258 4.04 -13.67 -13.07
CA PRO A 258 5.34 -13.10 -13.41
C PRO A 258 6.06 -13.83 -14.55
N MET A 259 5.45 -14.88 -15.13
CA MET A 259 5.97 -15.64 -16.28
C MET A 259 7.35 -16.27 -16.04
N THR A 260 7.62 -16.77 -14.82
CA THR A 260 8.93 -17.31 -14.46
C THR A 260 8.87 -18.45 -13.44
N THR A 261 9.95 -19.21 -13.29
CA THR A 261 10.11 -20.22 -12.23
C THR A 261 10.37 -19.55 -10.88
N GLY A 262 10.03 -20.21 -9.77
CA GLY A 262 10.23 -19.59 -8.46
C GLY A 262 11.69 -19.48 -8.00
N TYR A 263 12.60 -20.31 -8.50
CA TYR A 263 14.03 -20.16 -8.19
C TYR A 263 14.68 -19.01 -8.96
N ASP A 264 14.10 -18.58 -10.09
CA ASP A 264 14.57 -17.47 -10.92
C ASP A 264 13.80 -16.17 -10.62
N CYS A 265 12.56 -16.27 -10.13
CA CYS A 265 11.75 -15.14 -9.70
C CYS A 265 12.33 -14.48 -8.45
N SER A 266 12.45 -13.16 -8.46
CA SER A 266 12.71 -12.37 -7.26
C SER A 266 11.57 -12.54 -6.25
N ALA A 267 11.90 -12.74 -4.97
CA ALA A 267 10.90 -12.84 -3.92
C ALA A 267 10.11 -11.54 -3.76
N ALA A 268 10.75 -10.38 -3.95
CA ALA A 268 10.06 -9.09 -4.00
C ALA A 268 9.00 -9.06 -5.12
N ALA A 269 9.36 -9.60 -6.29
CA ALA A 269 8.44 -9.64 -7.41
C ALA A 269 7.27 -10.59 -7.16
N ALA A 270 7.50 -11.78 -6.60
CA ALA A 270 6.44 -12.72 -6.25
C ALA A 270 5.50 -12.16 -5.17
N LEU A 271 6.04 -11.58 -4.09
CA LEU A 271 5.24 -10.98 -3.02
C LEU A 271 4.35 -9.85 -3.55
N SER A 272 4.92 -8.94 -4.34
CA SER A 272 4.17 -7.83 -4.94
C SER A 272 3.15 -8.29 -5.96
N CYS A 273 3.48 -9.28 -6.78
CA CYS A 273 2.60 -9.82 -7.81
C CYS A 273 1.38 -10.50 -7.17
N PHE A 274 1.59 -11.34 -6.16
CA PHE A 274 0.50 -11.97 -5.42
C PHE A 274 -0.29 -10.97 -4.58
N HIS A 275 0.36 -9.92 -4.06
CA HIS A 275 -0.36 -8.83 -3.41
C HIS A 275 -1.40 -8.24 -4.37
N VAL A 276 -0.97 -7.74 -5.54
CA VAL A 276 -1.87 -7.08 -6.51
C VAL A 276 -2.94 -8.02 -7.07
N PHE A 277 -2.57 -9.25 -7.45
CA PHE A 277 -3.50 -10.14 -8.14
C PHE A 277 -4.32 -11.04 -7.22
N ALA A 278 -3.99 -11.18 -5.93
CA ALA A 278 -4.70 -12.12 -5.07
C ALA A 278 -5.08 -11.57 -3.69
N LEU A 279 -4.32 -10.62 -3.13
CA LEU A 279 -4.41 -10.27 -1.70
C LEU A 279 -4.84 -8.83 -1.41
N GLN A 280 -4.71 -7.93 -2.36
CA GLN A 280 -4.92 -6.50 -2.16
C GLN A 280 -6.35 -6.20 -1.69
N SER A 281 -7.34 -6.83 -2.34
CA SER A 281 -8.74 -6.73 -1.99
C SER A 281 -9.50 -8.04 -2.23
N LYS A 282 -10.70 -8.15 -1.67
CA LYS A 282 -11.62 -9.22 -2.02
C LYS A 282 -12.01 -9.07 -3.50
N GLY A 283 -11.72 -10.09 -4.31
CA GLY A 283 -11.89 -10.02 -5.77
C GLY A 283 -10.69 -9.40 -6.51
N ALA A 284 -9.53 -9.27 -5.87
CA ALA A 284 -8.29 -8.90 -6.55
C ALA A 284 -7.94 -9.87 -7.70
N PHE A 285 -8.34 -11.14 -7.58
CA PHE A 285 -8.15 -12.17 -8.60
C PHE A 285 -9.17 -12.07 -9.76
N ASP A 286 -10.19 -11.22 -9.63
CA ASP A 286 -11.23 -11.08 -10.64
C ASP A 286 -10.64 -10.39 -11.88
N VAL A 287 -10.67 -11.10 -13.01
CA VAL A 287 -10.07 -10.69 -14.28
C VAL A 287 -11.12 -10.60 -15.39
N ARG A 288 -10.98 -9.59 -16.27
CA ARG A 288 -11.77 -9.39 -17.50
C ARG A 288 -10.85 -9.45 -18.72
N TRP A 289 -11.46 -9.63 -19.88
CA TRP A 289 -10.75 -9.75 -21.16
C TRP A 289 -11.30 -8.74 -22.16
N CYS A 290 -10.47 -8.32 -23.12
CA CYS A 290 -10.94 -7.47 -24.20
C CYS A 290 -11.93 -8.25 -25.09
N THR A 291 -13.07 -7.64 -25.44
CA THR A 291 -14.13 -8.27 -26.25
C THR A 291 -13.78 -8.37 -27.74
N GLY A 292 -12.67 -7.75 -28.15
CA GLY A 292 -12.04 -7.86 -29.45
C GLY A 292 -10.52 -7.65 -29.35
N SER A 293 -9.86 -7.26 -30.44
CA SER A 293 -8.44 -6.90 -30.37
C SER A 293 -8.26 -5.59 -29.58
N ILE A 294 -7.32 -5.53 -28.64
CA ILE A 294 -6.96 -4.33 -27.89
C ILE A 294 -6.57 -3.19 -28.85
N GLY A 295 -5.86 -3.51 -29.94
CA GLY A 295 -5.48 -2.52 -30.95
C GLY A 295 -6.68 -1.73 -31.51
N GLN A 296 -7.75 -2.43 -31.90
CA GLN A 296 -8.95 -1.80 -32.49
C GLN A 296 -9.94 -1.31 -31.43
N THR A 297 -10.18 -2.10 -30.39
CA THR A 297 -11.21 -1.82 -29.38
C THR A 297 -10.78 -0.72 -28.41
N ILE A 298 -9.47 -0.57 -28.14
CA ILE A 298 -8.95 0.34 -27.12
C ILE A 298 -7.98 1.36 -27.73
N PHE A 299 -6.88 0.93 -28.34
CA PHE A 299 -5.83 1.86 -28.77
C PHE A 299 -6.27 2.77 -29.89
N GLN A 300 -7.03 2.28 -30.86
CA GLN A 300 -7.50 3.11 -31.96
C GLN A 300 -8.39 4.29 -31.47
N PRO A 301 -9.49 4.08 -30.71
CA PRO A 301 -10.27 5.18 -30.14
C PRO A 301 -9.43 6.14 -29.30
N TRP A 302 -8.50 5.62 -28.50
CA TRP A 302 -7.63 6.44 -27.67
C TRP A 302 -6.72 7.36 -28.50
N MET A 303 -6.09 6.82 -29.55
CA MET A 303 -5.25 7.57 -30.48
C MET A 303 -6.04 8.60 -31.29
N GLU A 304 -7.24 8.26 -31.75
CA GLU A 304 -8.13 9.19 -32.46
C GLU A 304 -8.47 10.40 -31.59
N GLN A 305 -8.80 10.19 -30.30
CA GLN A 305 -9.08 11.29 -29.37
C GLN A 305 -7.85 12.15 -29.09
N MET A 306 -6.68 11.53 -28.87
CA MET A 306 -5.43 12.29 -28.66
C MET A 306 -5.06 13.13 -29.89
N THR A 307 -5.11 12.53 -31.09
CA THR A 307 -4.73 13.23 -32.32
C THR A 307 -5.74 14.33 -32.69
N ALA A 308 -7.02 14.19 -32.32
CA ALA A 308 -8.04 15.22 -32.49
C ALA A 308 -7.74 16.52 -31.73
N ARG A 309 -6.91 16.49 -30.68
CA ARG A 309 -6.44 17.70 -29.96
C ARG A 309 -5.50 18.57 -30.80
N GLY A 310 -4.96 18.05 -31.90
CA GLY A 310 -4.13 18.81 -32.86
C GLY A 310 -2.68 19.05 -32.44
N ASN A 311 -2.28 18.64 -31.24
CA ASN A 311 -0.92 18.76 -30.70
C ASN A 311 -0.20 17.42 -30.51
N VAL A 312 -0.78 16.31 -31.01
CA VAL A 312 -0.20 14.96 -30.91
C VAL A 312 0.03 14.38 -32.30
N LYS A 313 1.25 13.86 -32.54
CA LYS A 313 1.58 13.05 -33.72
C LYS A 313 2.02 11.66 -33.28
N ILE A 314 1.37 10.63 -33.81
CA ILE A 314 1.70 9.22 -33.53
C ILE A 314 2.16 8.58 -34.83
N THR A 315 3.28 7.85 -34.81
CA THR A 315 3.85 7.23 -36.01
C THR A 315 4.41 5.85 -35.70
N SER A 316 3.95 4.83 -36.44
CA SER A 316 4.46 3.45 -36.37
C SER A 316 5.58 3.20 -37.38
N GLY A 317 6.29 2.08 -37.24
CA GLY A 317 7.39 1.67 -38.12
C GLY A 317 8.67 2.51 -37.99
N GLN A 318 8.76 3.38 -36.98
CA GLN A 318 9.86 4.31 -36.74
C GLN A 318 10.75 3.82 -35.61
N ARG A 319 11.75 3.01 -35.95
CA ARG A 319 12.73 2.52 -34.96
C ARG A 319 13.75 3.60 -34.63
N VAL A 320 13.72 4.11 -33.41
CA VAL A 320 14.76 4.98 -32.88
C VAL A 320 16.09 4.22 -32.74
N THR A 321 17.16 4.82 -33.24
CA THR A 321 18.52 4.23 -33.27
C THR A 321 19.53 4.99 -32.42
N ASN A 322 19.36 6.30 -32.25
CA ASN A 322 20.23 7.12 -31.43
C ASN A 322 19.51 8.36 -30.86
N ILE A 323 19.97 8.85 -29.70
CA ILE A 323 19.51 10.08 -29.06
C ILE A 323 20.74 10.85 -28.59
N THR A 324 20.85 12.11 -29.02
CA THR A 324 22.00 12.97 -28.74
C THR A 324 21.55 14.29 -28.11
N ALA A 325 22.20 14.71 -27.03
CA ALA A 325 21.92 16.02 -26.43
C ALA A 325 22.68 17.11 -27.18
N GLN A 326 22.03 18.25 -27.38
CA GLN A 326 22.64 19.44 -27.95
C GLN A 326 23.13 20.39 -26.84
N SER A 327 24.03 21.30 -27.19
CA SER A 327 24.53 22.35 -26.28
C SER A 327 23.44 23.33 -25.83
N SER A 328 22.35 23.45 -26.60
CA SER A 328 21.15 24.24 -26.27
C SER A 328 20.29 23.64 -25.15
N GLY A 329 20.53 22.38 -24.75
CA GLY A 329 19.69 21.63 -23.83
C GLY A 329 18.56 20.84 -24.49
N SER A 330 18.37 20.94 -25.81
CA SER A 330 17.44 20.09 -26.57
C SER A 330 18.08 18.76 -26.98
N PHE A 331 17.27 17.83 -27.47
CA PHE A 331 17.67 16.50 -27.89
C PHE A 331 17.35 16.29 -29.36
N ASP A 332 18.26 15.62 -30.06
CA ASP A 332 18.02 15.08 -31.39
C ASP A 332 17.86 13.57 -31.34
N VAL A 333 16.80 13.09 -31.97
CA VAL A 333 16.43 11.67 -32.07
C VAL A 333 16.53 11.22 -33.52
N SER A 334 17.30 10.17 -33.76
CA SER A 334 17.50 9.56 -35.08
C SER A 334 16.69 8.28 -35.21
N VAL A 335 16.08 8.09 -36.38
CA VAL A 335 15.31 6.89 -36.74
C VAL A 335 15.98 6.09 -37.85
N GLN A 336 15.68 4.79 -37.92
CA GLN A 336 16.23 3.89 -38.92
C GLN A 336 15.71 4.21 -40.33
N GLY A 337 16.59 4.15 -41.33
CA GLY A 337 16.22 4.09 -42.75
C GLY A 337 16.14 5.42 -43.51
N ASN A 338 15.79 6.55 -42.86
CA ASN A 338 15.34 7.74 -43.62
C ASN A 338 16.15 9.04 -43.43
N ASN A 339 17.30 9.05 -42.73
CA ASN A 339 18.01 10.29 -42.34
C ASN A 339 17.14 11.33 -41.59
N GLU A 340 15.92 10.95 -41.20
CA GLU A 340 14.97 11.80 -40.51
C GLU A 340 15.44 12.00 -39.07
N ARG A 341 15.40 13.25 -38.61
CA ARG A 341 15.88 13.66 -37.30
C ARG A 341 14.83 14.53 -36.65
N TYR A 342 14.47 14.17 -35.42
CA TYR A 342 13.49 14.89 -34.62
C TYR A 342 14.23 15.70 -33.56
N THR A 343 13.93 16.99 -33.43
CA THR A 343 14.46 17.84 -32.36
C THR A 343 13.37 18.11 -31.34
N CYS A 344 13.65 17.83 -30.07
CA CYS A 344 12.70 17.94 -28.97
C CYS A 344 13.37 18.50 -27.71
N ASP A 345 12.57 18.99 -26.77
CA ASP A 345 13.04 19.52 -25.49
C ASP A 345 13.10 18.43 -24.41
N ALA A 346 12.34 17.34 -24.57
CA ALA A 346 12.39 16.15 -23.72
C ALA A 346 12.17 14.85 -24.50
N VAL A 347 12.79 13.77 -24.02
CA VAL A 347 12.58 12.41 -24.50
C VAL A 347 12.08 11.50 -23.39
N VAL A 348 11.07 10.69 -23.70
CA VAL A 348 10.52 9.66 -22.81
C VAL A 348 10.79 8.28 -23.40
N MET A 349 11.46 7.44 -22.64
CA MET A 349 11.76 6.06 -23.02
C MET A 349 10.65 5.15 -22.50
N ALA A 350 9.68 4.85 -23.37
CA ALA A 350 8.51 4.01 -23.10
C ALA A 350 8.61 2.63 -23.79
N VAL A 351 9.81 2.03 -23.72
CA VAL A 351 10.13 0.73 -24.34
C VAL A 351 10.42 -0.35 -23.29
N GLY A 352 10.23 -1.62 -23.66
CA GLY A 352 10.61 -2.75 -22.82
C GLY A 352 12.11 -2.77 -22.52
N GLY A 353 12.49 -3.33 -21.37
CA GLY A 353 13.86 -3.27 -20.85
C GLY A 353 14.91 -3.83 -21.81
N THR A 354 14.62 -4.93 -22.52
CA THR A 354 15.54 -5.53 -23.50
C THR A 354 15.76 -4.64 -24.72
N ALA A 355 14.74 -3.89 -25.15
CA ALA A 355 14.85 -2.90 -26.21
C ALA A 355 15.66 -1.68 -25.74
N LEU A 356 15.42 -1.20 -24.51
CA LEU A 356 16.19 -0.09 -23.94
C LEU A 356 17.67 -0.45 -23.82
N LYS A 357 17.98 -1.66 -23.31
CA LYS A 357 19.35 -2.19 -23.21
C LYS A 357 20.08 -2.13 -24.55
N ARG A 358 19.45 -2.57 -25.64
CA ARG A 358 20.04 -2.52 -26.99
C ARG A 358 20.27 -1.08 -27.46
N LEU A 359 19.32 -0.19 -27.21
CA LEU A 359 19.44 1.23 -27.59
C LEU A 359 20.55 1.93 -26.79
N ALA A 360 20.69 1.61 -25.50
CA ALA A 360 21.69 2.18 -24.61
C ALA A 360 23.14 1.94 -25.05
N LEU A 361 23.41 0.85 -25.79
CA LEU A 361 24.73 0.56 -26.36
C LEU A 361 25.23 1.66 -27.30
N ASN A 362 24.32 2.37 -27.97
CA ASN A 362 24.65 3.42 -28.94
C ASN A 362 24.26 4.83 -28.47
N CYS A 363 23.64 4.95 -27.29
CA CYS A 363 23.10 6.20 -26.75
C CYS A 363 23.81 6.58 -25.43
N PRO A 364 24.82 7.47 -25.45
CA PRO A 364 25.49 7.93 -24.22
C PRO A 364 24.54 8.56 -23.20
N LEU A 365 23.41 9.14 -23.64
CA LEU A 365 22.41 9.71 -22.74
C LEU A 365 21.72 8.68 -21.84
N LEU A 366 21.70 7.41 -22.25
CA LEU A 366 21.07 6.32 -21.51
C LEU A 366 22.04 5.64 -20.53
N GLN A 367 23.26 6.18 -20.36
CA GLN A 367 24.24 5.73 -19.36
C GLN A 367 23.89 6.30 -17.97
N VAL A 368 22.73 5.91 -17.46
CA VAL A 368 22.21 6.26 -16.13
C VAL A 368 22.77 5.30 -15.06
N PRO A 369 22.71 5.60 -13.75
CA PRO A 369 23.31 4.76 -12.72
C PRO A 369 22.91 3.27 -12.78
N GLU A 370 21.68 2.98 -13.16
CA GLU A 370 21.14 1.62 -13.28
C GLU A 370 21.67 0.88 -14.53
N SER A 371 22.16 1.61 -15.55
CA SER A 371 22.59 1.02 -16.82
C SER A 371 23.78 0.06 -16.67
N LYS A 372 24.58 0.23 -15.61
CA LYS A 372 25.67 -0.68 -15.25
C LYS A 372 25.20 -2.12 -14.99
N TYR A 373 23.93 -2.32 -14.64
CA TYR A 373 23.35 -3.64 -14.37
C TYR A 373 22.58 -4.21 -15.57
N TRP A 374 22.29 -3.41 -16.60
CA TRP A 374 21.42 -3.85 -17.70
C TRP A 374 22.01 -5.00 -18.50
N ASN A 375 23.34 -5.10 -18.61
CA ASN A 375 23.98 -6.19 -19.33
C ASN A 375 23.81 -7.55 -18.66
N ASP A 376 23.86 -7.59 -17.33
CA ASP A 376 23.91 -8.83 -16.56
C ASP A 376 22.52 -9.27 -16.04
N SER A 377 21.67 -8.29 -15.69
CA SER A 377 20.43 -8.53 -14.94
C SER A 377 19.16 -8.14 -15.69
N LEU A 378 19.19 -7.19 -16.63
CA LEU A 378 17.98 -6.80 -17.37
C LEU A 378 17.70 -7.81 -18.49
N ARG A 379 16.68 -8.63 -18.26
CA ARG A 379 16.27 -9.78 -19.09
C ARG A 379 14.83 -9.63 -19.55
N GLY A 380 14.44 -10.46 -20.52
CA GLY A 380 13.06 -10.57 -20.96
C GLY A 380 12.65 -12.03 -21.07
N VAL A 381 11.38 -12.31 -20.84
CA VAL A 381 10.78 -13.63 -21.02
C VAL A 381 10.34 -13.78 -22.48
N THR A 382 10.59 -14.96 -23.05
CA THR A 382 10.05 -15.36 -24.35
C THR A 382 8.66 -15.97 -24.16
N CYS A 383 7.69 -15.47 -24.91
CA CYS A 383 6.33 -16.01 -24.94
C CYS A 383 5.95 -16.44 -26.36
N VAL A 384 5.15 -17.49 -26.49
CA VAL A 384 4.62 -17.97 -27.77
C VAL A 384 3.11 -18.12 -27.65
N ALA A 385 2.37 -17.36 -28.45
CA ALA A 385 0.92 -17.45 -28.54
C ALA A 385 0.54 -18.28 -29.77
N VAL A 386 -0.29 -19.29 -29.58
CA VAL A 386 -0.74 -20.23 -30.63
C VAL A 386 -2.24 -20.14 -30.75
N ARG A 387 -2.72 -19.59 -31.87
CA ARG A 387 -4.16 -19.51 -32.17
C ARG A 387 -4.55 -20.59 -33.17
N LEU A 388 -5.49 -21.43 -32.75
CA LEU A 388 -5.97 -22.58 -33.51
C LEU A 388 -7.41 -22.32 -33.95
N PHE A 389 -7.64 -22.38 -35.26
CA PHE A 389 -8.96 -22.16 -35.87
C PHE A 389 -9.48 -23.44 -36.51
N PHE A 390 -10.74 -23.73 -36.24
CA PHE A 390 -11.39 -24.94 -36.70
C PHE A 390 -12.77 -24.66 -37.29
N ASP A 391 -13.29 -25.64 -38.03
CA ASP A 391 -14.67 -25.62 -38.49
C ASP A 391 -15.64 -25.42 -37.32
N ARG A 392 -16.74 -24.72 -37.58
CA ARG A 392 -17.72 -24.40 -36.54
C ARG A 392 -18.27 -25.67 -35.90
N ASP A 393 -18.35 -25.68 -34.57
CA ASP A 393 -18.91 -26.75 -33.72
C ASP A 393 -18.04 -28.01 -33.54
N CYS A 394 -16.91 -28.15 -34.24
CA CYS A 394 -16.10 -29.38 -34.16
C CYS A 394 -15.42 -29.59 -32.78
N LEU A 395 -15.09 -28.50 -32.09
CA LEU A 395 -14.40 -28.52 -30.79
C LEU A 395 -15.33 -28.31 -29.59
N LYS A 396 -16.61 -27.98 -29.79
CA LYS A 396 -17.54 -27.71 -28.69
C LYS A 396 -17.62 -28.85 -27.66
N PRO A 397 -17.69 -30.15 -28.06
CA PRO A 397 -17.66 -31.25 -27.10
C PRO A 397 -16.33 -31.33 -26.33
N TRP A 398 -15.24 -30.94 -26.97
CA TRP A 398 -13.88 -30.95 -26.43
C TRP A 398 -13.63 -29.87 -25.38
N LEU A 399 -14.32 -28.74 -25.50
CA LEU A 399 -14.26 -27.65 -24.52
C LEU A 399 -15.19 -27.87 -23.31
N THR A 400 -15.89 -29.02 -23.24
CA THR A 400 -16.72 -29.38 -22.07
C THR A 400 -15.97 -29.32 -20.73
N PRO A 401 -14.70 -29.76 -20.62
CA PRO A 401 -13.92 -29.60 -19.39
C PRO A 401 -13.73 -28.14 -18.97
N MET A 402 -13.78 -27.20 -19.92
CA MET A 402 -13.73 -25.75 -19.69
C MET A 402 -15.11 -25.14 -19.39
N LYS A 403 -16.17 -25.94 -19.15
CA LYS A 403 -17.52 -25.39 -18.89
C LYS A 403 -17.54 -24.35 -17.76
N ASP A 404 -16.73 -24.56 -16.71
CA ASP A 404 -16.71 -23.71 -15.51
C ASP A 404 -15.99 -22.38 -15.74
N SER A 405 -15.09 -22.29 -16.73
CA SER A 405 -14.35 -21.08 -17.07
C SER A 405 -13.83 -21.10 -18.52
N PRO A 406 -13.90 -19.99 -19.25
CA PRO A 406 -13.26 -19.89 -20.56
C PRO A 406 -11.71 -19.82 -20.48
N VAL A 407 -11.12 -19.84 -19.29
CA VAL A 407 -9.68 -19.67 -19.06
C VAL A 407 -9.15 -20.81 -18.17
N VAL A 408 -8.07 -21.43 -18.63
CA VAL A 408 -7.32 -22.43 -17.85
C VAL A 408 -5.87 -21.98 -17.72
N VAL A 409 -5.39 -21.93 -16.48
CA VAL A 409 -4.03 -21.57 -16.09
C VAL A 409 -3.29 -22.86 -15.77
N CYS A 410 -2.23 -23.13 -16.52
CA CYS A 410 -1.51 -24.39 -16.50
C CYS A 410 -0.08 -24.19 -16.01
N GLY A 411 0.31 -24.96 -15.00
CA GLY A 411 1.67 -24.97 -14.48
C GLY A 411 2.68 -25.70 -15.37
N PRO A 412 3.96 -25.72 -14.95
CA PRO A 412 5.02 -26.39 -15.69
C PRO A 412 4.88 -27.91 -15.65
N ASN A 413 5.64 -28.61 -16.50
CA ASN A 413 5.83 -30.07 -16.49
C ASN A 413 4.54 -30.88 -16.76
N ILE A 414 3.53 -30.26 -17.38
CA ILE A 414 2.33 -31.00 -17.83
C ILE A 414 2.68 -32.00 -18.93
N LEU A 415 3.66 -31.66 -19.78
CA LEU A 415 4.25 -32.56 -20.76
C LEU A 415 5.76 -32.65 -20.56
N PRO A 416 6.39 -33.78 -20.94
CA PRO A 416 7.85 -33.92 -20.94
C PRO A 416 8.58 -32.85 -21.75
N GLU A 417 7.95 -32.32 -22.80
CA GLU A 417 8.46 -31.26 -23.68
C GLU A 417 8.29 -29.87 -23.07
N LEU A 418 7.43 -29.71 -22.06
CA LEU A 418 7.08 -28.43 -21.41
C LEU A 418 7.73 -28.31 -20.03
N VAL A 419 9.03 -28.61 -19.96
CA VAL A 419 9.82 -28.46 -18.74
C VAL A 419 9.89 -26.98 -18.37
N GLU A 420 9.50 -26.63 -17.14
CA GLU A 420 9.48 -25.24 -16.64
C GLU A 420 8.67 -24.24 -17.50
N THR A 421 7.84 -24.75 -18.42
CA THR A 421 7.00 -23.94 -19.32
C THR A 421 5.57 -23.98 -18.80
N GLY A 422 5.09 -22.85 -18.28
CA GLY A 422 3.66 -22.69 -17.99
C GLY A 422 2.91 -22.19 -19.20
N PHE A 423 1.58 -22.32 -19.18
CA PHE A 423 0.75 -21.81 -20.27
C PHE A 423 -0.68 -21.49 -19.84
N CYS A 424 -1.39 -20.74 -20.67
CA CYS A 424 -2.84 -20.55 -20.54
C CYS A 424 -3.58 -21.12 -21.75
N ILE A 425 -4.82 -21.55 -21.52
CA ILE A 425 -5.76 -21.99 -22.56
C ILE A 425 -6.98 -21.07 -22.53
N TYR A 426 -7.36 -20.53 -23.69
CA TYR A 426 -8.47 -19.58 -23.82
C TYR A 426 -9.52 -20.03 -24.84
N ASP A 427 -10.77 -20.16 -24.39
CA ASP A 427 -11.93 -20.31 -25.28
C ASP A 427 -12.34 -18.95 -25.84
N LEU A 428 -11.83 -18.63 -27.03
CA LEU A 428 -12.05 -17.33 -27.66
C LEU A 428 -13.50 -17.15 -28.11
N ASN A 429 -14.25 -18.22 -28.35
CA ASN A 429 -15.68 -18.11 -28.69
C ASN A 429 -16.51 -17.57 -27.52
N ARG A 430 -16.12 -17.87 -26.28
CA ARG A 430 -16.78 -17.32 -25.07
C ARG A 430 -16.27 -15.94 -24.71
N LEU A 431 -14.97 -15.67 -24.90
CA LEU A 431 -14.37 -14.37 -24.57
C LEU A 431 -14.69 -13.29 -25.62
N GLN A 432 -14.73 -13.66 -26.89
CA GLN A 432 -14.91 -12.73 -28.03
C GLN A 432 -15.95 -13.28 -29.03
N PRO A 433 -17.20 -13.53 -28.60
CA PRO A 433 -18.22 -14.22 -29.40
C PRO A 433 -18.53 -13.54 -30.73
N ASN A 434 -18.42 -12.21 -30.79
CA ASN A 434 -18.67 -11.45 -32.01
C ASN A 434 -17.54 -11.61 -33.03
N VAL A 435 -16.29 -11.73 -32.57
CA VAL A 435 -15.10 -11.86 -33.44
C VAL A 435 -15.05 -13.26 -34.06
N PHE A 436 -15.30 -14.29 -33.27
CA PHE A 436 -15.17 -15.69 -33.70
C PHE A 436 -16.52 -16.37 -33.96
N SER A 437 -17.53 -15.62 -34.41
CA SER A 437 -18.90 -16.13 -34.60
C SER A 437 -19.03 -17.27 -35.64
N ASN A 438 -18.11 -17.31 -36.62
CA ASN A 438 -18.16 -18.24 -37.77
C ASN A 438 -17.17 -19.41 -37.70
N VAL A 439 -16.30 -19.44 -36.69
CA VAL A 439 -15.27 -20.48 -36.51
C VAL A 439 -15.25 -20.93 -35.05
N THR A 440 -14.62 -22.07 -34.76
CA THR A 440 -14.21 -22.36 -33.38
C THR A 440 -12.75 -21.96 -33.21
N ALA A 441 -12.45 -21.17 -32.18
CA ALA A 441 -11.14 -20.56 -31.96
C ALA A 441 -10.65 -20.81 -30.53
N LEU A 442 -9.44 -21.37 -30.43
CA LEU A 442 -8.74 -21.66 -29.20
C LEU A 442 -7.39 -20.93 -29.22
N GLU A 443 -6.96 -20.40 -28.08
CA GLU A 443 -5.60 -19.86 -27.94
C GLU A 443 -4.85 -20.52 -26.80
N VAL A 444 -3.58 -20.79 -27.05
CA VAL A 444 -2.63 -21.35 -26.08
C VAL A 444 -1.43 -20.42 -25.99
N ASP A 445 -1.21 -19.84 -24.82
CA ASP A 445 -0.12 -18.91 -24.56
C ASP A 445 0.94 -19.58 -23.69
N PHE A 446 2.12 -19.84 -24.25
CA PHE A 446 3.25 -20.42 -23.54
C PHE A 446 4.19 -19.35 -22.99
N PHE A 447 4.66 -19.55 -21.76
CA PHE A 447 5.57 -18.66 -21.04
C PHE A 447 6.90 -19.37 -20.74
N ARG A 448 8.02 -18.65 -20.79
CA ARG A 448 9.39 -19.23 -20.85
C ARG A 448 9.58 -20.17 -22.05
N ALA A 449 8.96 -19.79 -23.17
CA ALA A 449 8.80 -20.63 -24.34
C ALA A 449 9.98 -20.54 -25.31
N ASP A 450 11.23 -20.47 -24.81
CA ASP A 450 12.41 -20.32 -25.67
C ASP A 450 12.58 -21.51 -26.62
N ASP A 451 12.37 -22.73 -26.12
CA ASP A 451 12.46 -23.96 -26.92
C ASP A 451 11.35 -24.01 -27.99
N ILE A 452 10.12 -23.69 -27.61
CA ILE A 452 8.97 -23.62 -28.53
C ILE A 452 9.19 -22.53 -29.59
N ALA A 453 9.70 -21.36 -29.18
CA ALA A 453 9.97 -20.27 -30.11
C ALA A 453 11.04 -20.67 -31.15
N ASN A 454 11.95 -21.58 -30.80
CA ASN A 454 13.01 -22.10 -31.67
C ASN A 454 12.56 -23.23 -32.60
N MET A 455 11.35 -23.79 -32.42
CA MET A 455 10.78 -24.77 -33.35
C MET A 455 10.56 -24.12 -34.73
N GLU A 456 11.05 -24.80 -35.78
CA GLU A 456 11.02 -24.30 -37.17
C GLU A 456 9.63 -24.38 -37.80
N SER A 457 8.84 -25.38 -37.41
CA SER A 457 7.52 -25.69 -37.97
C SER A 457 6.40 -25.15 -37.08
N ASP A 458 5.55 -24.27 -37.62
CA ASP A 458 4.34 -23.80 -36.93
C ASP A 458 3.33 -24.93 -36.73
N ASP A 459 3.33 -25.95 -37.60
CA ASP A 459 2.50 -27.14 -37.44
C ASP A 459 2.94 -27.97 -36.23
N ASP A 460 4.25 -28.09 -35.97
CA ASP A 460 4.77 -28.84 -34.83
C ASP A 460 4.45 -28.11 -33.51
N VAL A 461 4.50 -26.78 -33.53
CA VAL A 461 4.07 -25.94 -32.40
C VAL A 461 2.57 -26.10 -32.14
N ALA A 462 1.75 -26.21 -33.19
CA ALA A 462 0.31 -26.44 -33.08
C ALA A 462 -0.03 -27.82 -32.53
N ASP A 463 0.66 -28.86 -33.00
CA ASP A 463 0.51 -30.23 -32.48
C ASP A 463 0.87 -30.27 -30.98
N LEU A 464 1.98 -29.66 -30.58
CA LEU A 464 2.38 -29.53 -29.18
C LEU A 464 1.32 -28.78 -28.35
N ALA A 465 0.76 -27.69 -28.89
CA ALA A 465 -0.30 -26.93 -28.23
C ALA A 465 -1.55 -27.78 -27.99
N LEU A 466 -1.96 -28.59 -28.95
CA LEU A 466 -3.10 -29.50 -28.79
C LEU A 466 -2.82 -30.63 -27.82
N GLU A 467 -1.61 -31.20 -27.83
CA GLU A 467 -1.21 -32.21 -26.86
C GLU A 467 -1.18 -31.65 -25.43
N ALA A 468 -0.71 -30.41 -25.27
CA ALA A 468 -0.69 -29.71 -23.99
C ALA A 468 -2.12 -29.47 -23.47
N VAL A 469 -3.02 -29.00 -24.34
CA VAL A 469 -4.46 -28.84 -24.04
C VAL A 469 -5.08 -30.18 -23.67
N ALA A 470 -4.79 -31.24 -24.44
CA ALA A 470 -5.37 -32.56 -24.20
C ALA A 470 -4.98 -33.10 -22.82
N THR A 471 -3.70 -32.96 -22.48
CA THR A 471 -3.14 -33.44 -21.22
C THR A 471 -3.66 -32.61 -20.04
N ALA A 472 -3.63 -31.28 -20.14
CA ALA A 472 -4.09 -30.38 -19.08
C ALA A 472 -5.58 -30.57 -18.76
N LEU A 473 -6.41 -30.78 -19.79
CA LEU A 473 -7.85 -30.98 -19.65
C LEU A 473 -8.25 -32.45 -19.43
N GLN A 474 -7.29 -33.37 -19.36
CA GLN A 474 -7.49 -34.82 -19.21
C GLN A 474 -8.45 -35.42 -20.23
N ILE A 475 -8.34 -34.97 -21.47
CA ILE A 475 -9.09 -35.47 -22.60
C ILE A 475 -8.17 -36.39 -23.42
N PRO A 476 -8.69 -37.51 -23.96
CA PRO A 476 -7.86 -38.42 -24.77
C PRO A 476 -7.16 -37.62 -25.87
N SER A 477 -5.86 -37.88 -26.11
CA SER A 477 -5.08 -37.17 -27.14
C SER A 477 -5.90 -37.04 -28.42
N ILE A 478 -6.11 -35.81 -28.88
CA ILE A 478 -6.83 -35.61 -30.12
C ILE A 478 -5.95 -36.11 -31.25
N ALA A 479 -6.36 -37.21 -31.86
CA ALA A 479 -6.27 -37.28 -33.31
C ALA A 479 -7.52 -36.57 -33.83
N GLN A 480 -7.60 -35.24 -33.68
CA GLN A 480 -8.57 -34.50 -34.49
C GLN A 480 -8.10 -34.68 -35.92
N ASP A 481 -9.03 -35.03 -36.79
CA ASP A 481 -8.74 -35.07 -38.21
C ASP A 481 -8.18 -33.69 -38.59
N ARG A 482 -6.89 -33.62 -39.01
CA ARG A 482 -6.25 -32.38 -39.47
C ARG A 482 -7.10 -31.69 -40.56
N ASN A 483 -7.99 -32.42 -41.22
CA ASN A 483 -8.96 -31.87 -42.17
C ASN A 483 -9.99 -30.89 -41.54
N SER A 484 -10.20 -30.93 -40.22
CA SER A 484 -11.07 -29.99 -39.48
C SER A 484 -10.38 -28.67 -39.13
N TRP A 485 -9.07 -28.59 -39.34
CA TRP A 485 -8.30 -27.38 -39.07
C TRP A 485 -8.49 -26.42 -40.22
N LEU A 486 -8.91 -25.21 -39.89
CA LEU A 486 -8.98 -24.14 -40.84
C LEU A 486 -7.62 -23.46 -40.96
N GLU A 487 -7.02 -23.08 -39.85
CA GLU A 487 -5.79 -22.31 -39.84
C GLU A 487 -5.12 -22.35 -38.47
N VAL A 488 -3.79 -22.26 -38.45
CA VAL A 488 -2.98 -22.03 -37.26
C VAL A 488 -2.25 -20.71 -37.44
N HIS A 489 -2.13 -19.94 -36.38
CA HIS A 489 -1.28 -18.76 -36.35
C HIS A 489 -0.43 -18.73 -35.08
N VAL A 490 0.89 -18.71 -35.25
CA VAL A 490 1.88 -18.71 -34.16
C VAL A 490 2.58 -17.36 -34.07
N ILE A 491 2.50 -16.71 -32.92
CA ILE A 491 3.18 -15.44 -32.65
C ILE A 491 4.29 -15.68 -31.63
N ARG A 492 5.52 -15.31 -31.98
CA ARG A 492 6.72 -15.50 -31.15
C ARG A 492 7.21 -14.15 -30.59
N ALA A 493 6.95 -13.88 -29.32
CA ALA A 493 7.38 -12.69 -28.60
C ALA A 493 8.69 -12.97 -27.84
N ARG A 494 9.83 -12.91 -28.54
CA ARG A 494 11.15 -13.26 -27.98
C ARG A 494 11.70 -12.19 -27.04
N ASN A 495 12.04 -12.58 -25.81
CA ASN A 495 12.61 -11.71 -24.78
C ASN A 495 11.84 -10.37 -24.64
N ALA A 496 10.51 -10.44 -24.72
CA ALA A 496 9.66 -9.28 -24.91
C ALA A 496 9.01 -8.80 -23.61
N VAL A 497 8.62 -9.74 -22.75
CA VAL A 497 7.98 -9.44 -21.46
C VAL A 497 9.06 -9.21 -20.41
N SER A 498 8.83 -8.25 -19.51
CA SER A 498 9.77 -7.92 -18.43
C SER A 498 10.03 -9.12 -17.52
N HIS A 499 11.30 -9.50 -17.34
CA HIS A 499 11.69 -10.60 -16.46
C HIS A 499 12.09 -10.07 -15.08
N PHE A 500 11.25 -10.31 -14.08
CA PHE A 500 11.53 -9.93 -12.69
C PHE A 500 12.36 -10.98 -11.97
N CYS A 501 13.55 -11.22 -12.52
CA CYS A 501 14.51 -12.15 -11.93
C CYS A 501 15.18 -11.57 -10.68
N LEU A 502 16.01 -12.38 -10.03
CA LEU A 502 16.91 -11.92 -8.97
C LEU A 502 17.70 -10.67 -9.39
N ASP A 503 17.78 -9.69 -8.50
CA ASP A 503 18.42 -8.38 -8.70
C ASP A 503 17.77 -7.49 -9.78
N SER A 504 16.58 -7.83 -10.29
CA SER A 504 15.88 -7.03 -11.30
C SER A 504 15.51 -5.63 -10.81
N ALA A 505 15.23 -5.41 -9.52
CA ALA A 505 14.89 -4.09 -8.98
C ALA A 505 16.06 -3.08 -9.09
N LYS A 506 17.31 -3.57 -9.05
CA LYS A 506 18.51 -2.72 -9.26
C LYS A 506 18.62 -2.21 -10.69
N THR A 507 17.99 -2.89 -11.65
CA THR A 507 18.00 -2.52 -13.06
C THR A 507 16.94 -1.47 -13.41
N SER A 508 15.87 -1.40 -12.61
CA SER A 508 14.74 -0.51 -12.81
C SER A 508 15.10 0.94 -12.45
N PRO A 509 15.16 1.86 -13.44
CA PRO A 509 15.38 3.28 -13.18
C PRO A 509 14.10 3.93 -12.63
N GLY A 510 14.25 5.08 -11.96
CA GLY A 510 13.11 5.96 -11.64
C GLY A 510 12.52 6.63 -12.89
N VAL A 511 11.30 7.14 -12.79
CA VAL A 511 10.60 7.82 -13.91
C VAL A 511 11.35 9.03 -14.46
N ARG A 512 12.11 9.72 -13.61
CA ARG A 512 12.90 10.91 -13.99
C ARG A 512 14.38 10.65 -13.77
N ALA A 513 15.13 10.53 -14.87
CA ALA A 513 16.59 10.43 -14.82
C ALA A 513 17.23 11.80 -14.58
N ARG A 514 16.77 12.79 -15.34
CA ARG A 514 17.16 14.19 -15.29
C ARG A 514 16.17 15.02 -16.11
N LYS A 515 16.25 16.34 -16.01
CA LYS A 515 15.46 17.22 -16.86
C LYS A 515 15.70 16.89 -18.34
N GLY A 516 14.60 16.58 -19.04
CA GLY A 516 14.60 16.22 -20.46
C GLY A 516 14.78 14.73 -20.78
N LEU A 517 15.04 13.85 -19.80
CA LEU A 517 15.11 12.40 -20.00
C LEU A 517 14.30 11.64 -18.93
N TYR A 518 13.29 10.92 -19.40
CA TYR A 518 12.32 10.22 -18.55
C TYR A 518 12.13 8.78 -19.01
N PHE A 519 11.63 7.94 -18.12
CA PHE A 519 11.34 6.53 -18.35
C PHE A 519 9.88 6.22 -17.95
N SER A 520 9.21 5.38 -18.72
CA SER A 520 7.90 4.82 -18.37
C SER A 520 7.78 3.39 -18.87
N GLY A 521 6.98 2.57 -18.19
CA GLY A 521 6.87 1.14 -18.50
C GLY A 521 6.61 0.26 -17.27
N ASP A 522 6.22 -0.97 -17.54
CA ASP A 522 5.94 -2.02 -16.55
C ASP A 522 7.16 -2.46 -15.73
N TRP A 523 8.38 -2.18 -16.19
CA TRP A 523 9.64 -2.54 -15.51
C TRP A 523 10.33 -1.37 -14.79
N ILE A 524 9.77 -0.16 -14.86
CA ILE A 524 10.30 1.03 -14.17
C ILE A 524 10.17 0.88 -12.65
N ASP A 525 10.95 1.63 -11.88
CA ASP A 525 10.90 1.61 -10.41
C ASP A 525 9.46 1.82 -9.89
N ARG A 526 9.15 1.19 -8.76
CA ARG A 526 7.78 1.08 -8.21
C ARG A 526 7.50 2.03 -7.05
N THR A 527 8.38 3.02 -6.84
CA THR A 527 8.25 3.89 -5.68
C THR A 527 6.94 4.67 -5.72
N GLY A 528 6.16 4.57 -4.64
CA GLY A 528 4.91 5.30 -4.46
C GLY A 528 3.70 4.77 -5.22
N HIS A 529 3.72 3.51 -5.70
CA HIS A 529 2.52 2.85 -6.23
C HIS A 529 2.57 1.32 -6.15
N SER A 530 1.42 0.71 -5.82
CA SER A 530 1.22 -0.75 -5.84
C SER A 530 0.49 -1.18 -7.12
N SER A 531 1.21 -1.24 -8.25
CA SER A 531 0.63 -1.65 -9.54
C SER A 531 1.50 -2.66 -10.28
N TRP A 532 0.87 -3.42 -11.19
CA TRP A 532 1.52 -4.47 -11.97
C TRP A 532 1.14 -4.45 -13.44
N SER A 533 2.00 -5.00 -14.30
CA SER A 533 1.74 -5.21 -15.74
C SER A 533 1.17 -3.95 -16.43
N THR A 534 0.05 -4.05 -17.16
CA THR A 534 -0.60 -2.94 -17.88
C THR A 534 -0.90 -1.75 -16.98
N GLU A 535 -1.42 -1.97 -15.77
CA GLU A 535 -1.70 -0.89 -14.83
C GLU A 535 -0.45 -0.11 -14.48
N LYS A 536 0.67 -0.82 -14.27
CA LYS A 536 1.95 -0.17 -14.00
C LYS A 536 2.47 0.63 -15.20
N ALA A 537 2.27 0.15 -16.41
CA ALA A 537 2.63 0.90 -17.61
C ALA A 537 1.86 2.24 -17.67
N VAL A 538 0.55 2.25 -17.37
CA VAL A 538 -0.27 3.47 -17.30
C VAL A 538 0.17 4.37 -16.14
N VAL A 539 0.33 3.83 -14.93
CA VAL A 539 0.73 4.60 -13.74
C VAL A 539 2.08 5.28 -13.93
N THR A 540 3.11 4.54 -14.38
CA THR A 540 4.44 5.11 -14.62
C THR A 540 4.44 6.10 -15.78
N GLY A 541 3.52 5.94 -16.75
CA GLY A 541 3.30 6.92 -17.80
C GLY A 541 2.77 8.26 -17.27
N ARG A 542 1.76 8.22 -16.40
CA ARG A 542 1.21 9.40 -15.72
C ARG A 542 2.24 10.06 -14.80
N GLN A 543 3.02 9.27 -14.05
CA GLN A 543 4.13 9.78 -13.22
C GLN A 543 5.23 10.45 -14.05
N ALA A 544 5.60 9.87 -15.20
CA ALA A 544 6.55 10.50 -16.12
C ALA A 544 5.99 11.83 -16.67
N ALA A 545 4.71 11.87 -17.05
CA ALA A 545 4.05 13.11 -17.46
C ALA A 545 4.05 14.17 -16.34
N SER A 546 3.78 13.78 -15.09
CA SER A 546 3.86 14.67 -13.92
C SER A 546 5.27 15.25 -13.72
N ALA A 547 6.29 14.40 -13.82
CA ALA A 547 7.68 14.83 -13.73
C ALA A 547 8.06 15.81 -14.85
N ILE A 548 7.56 15.59 -16.07
CA ILE A 548 7.76 16.50 -17.21
C ILE A 548 7.03 17.82 -16.99
N ALA A 549 5.76 17.79 -16.56
CA ALA A 549 4.98 18.98 -16.28
C ALA A 549 5.69 19.87 -15.26
N LYS A 550 6.22 19.28 -14.18
CA LYS A 550 7.02 20.00 -13.18
C LYS A 550 8.31 20.60 -13.74
N ASP A 551 9.05 19.85 -14.56
CA ASP A 551 10.34 20.32 -15.10
C ASP A 551 10.20 21.44 -16.13
N PHE A 552 9.06 21.52 -16.82
CA PHE A 552 8.77 22.50 -17.87
C PHE A 552 7.68 23.52 -17.50
N ASP A 553 7.20 23.51 -16.25
CA ASP A 553 6.15 24.39 -15.73
C ASP A 553 4.84 24.36 -16.55
N LEU A 554 4.41 23.13 -16.89
CA LEU A 554 3.17 22.88 -17.63
C LEU A 554 2.01 22.78 -16.64
N GLN A 555 0.89 23.43 -16.96
CA GLN A 555 -0.25 23.61 -16.04
C GLN A 555 -1.52 22.89 -16.53
N GLY A 556 -1.61 22.54 -17.82
CA GLY A 556 -2.78 21.93 -18.44
C GLY A 556 -2.75 20.40 -18.53
N CYS A 557 -1.75 19.72 -17.97
CA CYS A 557 -1.61 18.27 -18.09
C CYS A 557 -2.52 17.48 -17.13
N ASP A 558 -3.10 16.36 -17.57
CA ASP A 558 -3.79 15.38 -16.71
C ASP A 558 -2.77 14.33 -16.24
N THR A 559 -2.25 14.48 -15.03
CA THR A 559 -1.17 13.62 -14.50
C THR A 559 -1.55 12.82 -13.27
N ASP A 560 -2.82 12.87 -12.87
CA ASP A 560 -3.30 12.27 -11.63
C ASP A 560 -3.20 10.76 -11.68
N VAL A 561 -2.62 10.18 -10.63
CA VAL A 561 -2.55 8.74 -10.42
C VAL A 561 -3.53 8.39 -9.31
N MET A 562 -4.50 7.54 -9.63
CA MET A 562 -5.40 7.01 -8.62
C MET A 562 -4.60 6.13 -7.67
N PRO A 563 -4.68 6.37 -6.34
CA PRO A 563 -3.97 5.54 -5.38
C PRO A 563 -4.51 4.12 -5.40
N ALA A 564 -3.64 3.18 -5.03
CA ALA A 564 -4.05 1.83 -4.70
C ALA A 564 -5.22 1.89 -3.70
N PRO A 565 -6.25 1.04 -3.84
CA PRO A 565 -7.26 0.95 -2.80
C PRO A 565 -6.57 0.63 -1.47
N PRO A 566 -7.05 1.21 -0.36
CA PRO A 566 -6.50 0.89 0.95
C PRO A 566 -6.53 -0.63 1.11
N GLU A 567 -5.42 -1.19 1.59
CA GLU A 567 -5.33 -2.62 1.88
C GLU A 567 -6.59 -3.05 2.64
N THR A 568 -7.15 -4.21 2.30
CA THR A 568 -8.20 -4.80 3.15
C THR A 568 -7.74 -4.72 4.61
N PRO A 569 -8.63 -4.35 5.59
CA PRO A 569 -8.34 -3.89 6.97
C PRO A 569 -7.36 -4.71 7.85
N THR A 570 -6.76 -5.73 7.29
CA THR A 570 -6.28 -6.97 7.87
C THR A 570 -4.90 -7.35 7.37
N LEU A 571 -4.50 -6.93 6.15
CA LEU A 571 -3.07 -6.64 5.89
C LEU A 571 -2.66 -5.41 6.71
N THR A 572 -3.59 -4.46 6.80
CA THR A 572 -3.60 -3.42 7.83
C THR A 572 -3.68 -4.02 9.25
N ALA A 573 -4.30 -5.15 9.58
CA ALA A 573 -4.11 -5.73 10.93
C ALA A 573 -2.64 -6.11 11.25
N THR A 574 -1.78 -6.24 10.24
CA THR A 574 -0.30 -6.26 10.35
C THR A 574 0.40 -4.92 10.08
N THR A 575 -0.23 -3.94 9.41
CA THR A 575 0.34 -2.61 9.02
C THR A 575 -0.53 -1.37 9.39
N SER A 576 -1.52 -1.52 10.26
CA SER A 576 -2.53 -0.51 10.61
C SER A 576 -2.04 0.30 11.76
N PHE A 577 -1.53 1.48 11.45
CA PHE A 577 -1.45 2.51 12.45
C PHE A 577 -1.82 3.84 11.82
N LEU A 578 -3.12 4.03 11.59
CA LEU A 578 -3.69 5.34 11.92
C LEU A 578 -3.92 5.30 13.42
N GLN A 579 -2.88 5.67 14.17
CA GLN A 579 -2.99 5.88 15.60
C GLN A 579 -3.03 7.37 15.86
N LYS A 580 -4.11 7.83 16.49
CA LYS A 580 -4.20 9.18 17.01
C LYS A 580 -4.15 9.11 18.53
N ASN A 581 -3.31 9.95 19.13
CA ASN A 581 -3.34 10.19 20.56
C ASN A 581 -3.50 11.68 20.80
N VAL A 582 -4.43 12.01 21.68
CA VAL A 582 -4.81 13.37 22.01
C VAL A 582 -4.31 13.62 23.43
N SER A 583 -3.77 14.81 23.68
CA SER A 583 -3.30 15.24 24.99
C SER A 583 -4.22 16.34 25.54
N THR A 584 -3.91 16.88 26.72
CA THR A 584 -4.69 17.91 27.41
C THR A 584 -4.94 19.17 26.58
N THR A 585 -4.02 19.50 25.66
CA THR A 585 -4.02 20.78 24.93
C THR A 585 -3.62 20.65 23.45
N TYR A 586 -3.19 19.47 22.99
CA TYR A 586 -2.71 19.26 21.62
C TYR A 586 -3.03 17.85 21.12
N THR A 587 -2.88 17.65 19.82
CA THR A 587 -3.19 16.40 19.11
C THR A 587 -1.97 15.89 18.35
N ALA A 588 -1.77 14.57 18.35
CA ALA A 588 -0.83 13.89 17.48
C ALA A 588 -1.55 12.85 16.62
N ALA A 589 -1.37 12.90 15.31
CA ALA A 589 -1.93 11.95 14.34
C ALA A 589 -0.82 11.28 13.54
N LEU A 590 -0.87 9.95 13.46
CA LEU A 590 0.01 9.14 12.62
C LEU A 590 -0.70 8.77 11.33
N THR A 591 -0.07 9.01 10.19
CA THR A 591 -0.57 8.56 8.88
C THR A 591 -0.15 7.13 8.57
N VAL A 592 -0.83 6.50 7.62
CA VAL A 592 -0.52 5.12 7.16
C VAL A 592 0.90 5.00 6.60
N ASP A 593 1.44 6.06 5.97
CA ASP A 593 2.83 6.10 5.50
C ASP A 593 3.85 6.37 6.62
N GLY A 594 3.39 6.47 7.87
CA GLY A 594 4.22 6.58 9.07
C GLY A 594 4.77 7.99 9.35
N LYS A 595 4.14 9.03 8.78
CA LYS A 595 4.41 10.43 9.12
C LYS A 595 3.55 10.84 10.31
N VAL A 596 4.09 11.70 11.16
CA VAL A 596 3.38 12.20 12.33
C VAL A 596 3.07 13.68 12.14
N TYR A 597 1.81 14.05 12.37
CA TYR A 597 1.34 15.42 12.40
C TYR A 597 0.97 15.79 13.83
N THR A 598 1.40 16.95 14.31
CA THR A 598 1.00 17.49 15.61
C THR A 598 0.49 18.92 15.46
N TRP A 599 -0.49 19.29 16.28
CA TRP A 599 -1.08 20.63 16.34
C TRP A 599 -1.81 20.86 17.67
N GLY A 600 -2.06 22.11 18.02
CA GLY A 600 -2.69 22.55 19.26
C GLY A 600 -1.75 23.42 20.11
N VAL A 601 -2.02 23.50 21.40
CA VAL A 601 -1.36 24.40 22.35
C VAL A 601 -0.37 23.61 23.22
N ALA A 602 0.85 23.40 22.72
CA ALA A 602 1.91 22.71 23.48
C ALA A 602 3.34 23.10 23.04
N ALA A 603 3.47 24.30 22.47
CA ALA A 603 4.71 24.83 21.92
C ALA A 603 5.79 25.08 23.00
N ASP A 604 5.36 25.60 24.15
CA ASP A 604 6.21 26.00 25.27
C ASP A 604 6.94 24.83 25.95
N GLU A 605 6.40 23.61 25.80
CA GLU A 605 6.96 22.39 26.39
C GLU A 605 7.74 21.53 25.40
N GLY A 606 7.64 21.81 24.10
CA GLY A 606 8.28 21.04 23.02
C GLY A 606 7.54 19.75 22.62
N ALA A 607 6.33 19.51 23.15
CA ALA A 607 5.57 18.27 22.95
C ALA A 607 5.08 18.07 21.50
N LEU A 608 5.05 19.14 20.70
CA LEU A 608 4.73 19.09 19.27
C LEU A 608 5.87 18.49 18.44
N GLY A 609 7.11 18.48 18.93
CA GLY A 609 8.26 17.95 18.18
C GLY A 609 8.87 18.91 17.15
N TYR A 610 8.44 20.18 17.16
CA TYR A 610 9.05 21.29 16.43
C TYR A 610 8.79 22.61 17.18
N SER A 611 9.47 23.70 16.79
CA SER A 611 9.23 25.05 17.31
C SER A 611 8.23 25.77 16.40
N PRO A 612 6.94 25.92 16.75
CA PRO A 612 6.04 26.77 15.99
C PRO A 612 6.40 28.26 16.18
N ASP A 613 5.97 29.09 15.24
CA ASP A 613 6.17 30.55 15.30
C ASP A 613 5.26 31.22 16.36
N ASP A 614 4.13 30.59 16.70
CA ASP A 614 3.14 31.03 17.69
C ASP A 614 2.84 29.91 18.71
N ASP A 615 2.45 30.28 19.94
CA ASP A 615 2.15 29.33 21.03
C ASP A 615 0.89 28.48 20.77
N GLU A 616 -0.03 29.00 19.95
CA GLU A 616 -1.20 28.29 19.45
C GLU A 616 -0.94 27.88 18.00
N ASN A 617 -0.77 26.58 17.73
CA ASN A 617 -0.60 26.08 16.37
C ASN A 617 -1.81 25.24 15.93
N PRO A 618 -2.90 25.86 15.44
CA PRO A 618 -4.11 25.13 15.09
C PRO A 618 -3.97 24.28 13.82
N ILE A 619 -2.90 24.47 13.04
CA ILE A 619 -2.69 23.78 11.77
C ILE A 619 -1.83 22.53 12.00
N PRO A 620 -2.28 21.33 11.57
CA PRO A 620 -1.45 20.13 11.55
C PRO A 620 -0.12 20.37 10.82
N GLN A 621 0.99 20.22 11.53
CA GLN A 621 2.33 20.26 10.94
C GLN A 621 3.06 18.95 11.15
N ILE A 622 3.91 18.61 10.18
CA ILE A 622 4.69 17.38 10.22
C ILE A 622 5.82 17.48 11.24
N VAL A 623 5.93 16.45 12.08
CA VAL A 623 7.08 16.29 12.99
C VAL A 623 8.27 15.76 12.19
N PRO A 624 9.44 16.42 12.22
CA PRO A 624 10.59 16.06 11.39
C PRO A 624 11.33 14.82 11.94
N ILE A 625 10.70 13.65 11.83
CA ILE A 625 11.28 12.36 12.21
C ILE A 625 11.76 11.64 10.93
N PRO A 626 13.04 11.25 10.83
CA PRO A 626 13.56 10.58 9.62
C PRO A 626 13.12 9.12 9.50
N ASP A 627 12.77 8.48 10.61
CA ASP A 627 12.31 7.09 10.64
C ASP A 627 10.78 7.00 10.53
N LYS A 628 10.30 5.94 9.88
CA LYS A 628 8.87 5.61 9.81
C LYS A 628 8.34 5.28 11.21
N ILE A 629 7.30 5.99 11.65
CA ILE A 629 6.63 5.75 12.92
C ILE A 629 5.50 4.75 12.73
N ILE A 630 5.39 3.81 13.66
CA ILE A 630 4.32 2.79 13.71
C ILE A 630 3.38 3.02 14.87
N GLN A 631 3.73 3.82 15.87
CA GLN A 631 2.78 4.15 16.93
C GLN A 631 3.16 5.49 17.54
N VAL A 632 2.18 6.34 17.81
CA VAL A 632 2.34 7.58 18.58
C VAL A 632 1.62 7.42 19.91
N ALA A 633 2.08 8.07 20.97
CA ALA A 633 1.36 8.22 22.23
C ALA A 633 1.61 9.62 22.80
N ALA A 634 0.56 10.44 22.83
CA ALA A 634 0.60 11.79 23.39
C ALA A 634 0.30 11.71 24.89
N GLY A 635 1.09 12.40 25.70
CA GLY A 635 0.80 12.65 27.11
C GLY A 635 0.72 14.15 27.35
N GLU A 636 0.47 14.56 28.60
CA GLU A 636 0.23 15.96 28.99
C GLU A 636 1.27 16.96 28.41
N SER A 637 2.57 16.65 28.58
CA SER A 637 3.67 17.55 28.21
C SER A 637 4.68 16.91 27.26
N PHE A 638 4.40 15.74 26.68
CA PHE A 638 5.35 14.98 25.85
C PHE A 638 4.65 14.07 24.84
N THR A 639 5.32 13.77 23.73
CA THR A 639 4.86 12.79 22.75
C THR A 639 5.91 11.69 22.60
N LEU A 640 5.45 10.43 22.65
CA LEU A 640 6.25 9.25 22.34
C LEU A 640 5.96 8.78 20.92
N PHE A 641 7.01 8.33 20.24
CA PHE A 641 6.95 7.74 18.91
C PHE A 641 7.67 6.40 18.94
N LEU A 642 7.03 5.36 18.44
CA LEU A 642 7.65 4.06 18.23
C LEU A 642 7.94 3.91 16.73
N ASN A 643 9.20 3.70 16.36
CA ASN A 643 9.55 3.48 14.96
C ASN A 643 9.57 1.99 14.58
N THR A 644 9.66 1.70 13.28
CA THR A 644 9.74 0.32 12.75
C THR A 644 10.95 -0.49 13.25
N LYS A 645 11.99 0.19 13.76
CA LYS A 645 13.20 -0.47 14.30
C LYS A 645 13.03 -0.92 15.75
N GLY A 646 11.90 -0.58 16.39
CA GLY A 646 11.64 -0.83 17.80
C GLY A 646 12.31 0.19 18.73
N HIS A 647 12.74 1.35 18.23
CA HIS A 647 13.22 2.45 19.06
C HIS A 647 12.07 3.38 19.44
N VAL A 648 12.08 3.82 20.69
CA VAL A 648 11.18 4.86 21.18
C VAL A 648 11.88 6.21 21.04
N LEU A 649 11.23 7.17 20.40
CA LEU A 649 11.62 8.57 20.38
C LEU A 649 10.65 9.37 21.26
N MET A 650 11.12 10.48 21.81
CA MET A 650 10.32 11.39 22.61
C MET A 650 10.66 12.85 22.30
N CYS A 651 9.63 13.68 22.18
CA CYS A 651 9.74 15.14 22.30
C CYS A 651 8.90 15.63 23.48
N GLY A 652 9.19 16.85 23.94
CA GLY A 652 8.53 17.47 25.07
C GLY A 652 9.23 17.24 26.40
N LYS A 653 8.51 17.53 27.50
CA LYS A 653 9.04 17.53 28.86
C LYS A 653 8.28 16.56 29.76
N MET A 654 8.98 15.58 30.32
CA MET A 654 8.45 14.87 31.49
C MET A 654 8.68 15.71 32.76
N ARG A 655 7.65 16.41 33.26
CA ARG A 655 7.76 17.18 34.52
C ARG A 655 7.83 16.21 35.71
N SER A 656 9.03 15.97 36.25
CA SER A 656 9.17 15.47 37.62
C SER A 656 8.96 16.64 38.59
N SER A 657 8.09 16.51 39.60
CA SER A 657 7.82 17.63 40.50
C SER A 657 8.86 17.70 41.64
N HIS A 658 9.64 18.78 41.65
CA HIS A 658 10.35 19.40 42.79
C HIS A 658 11.55 18.64 43.42
N TYR A 659 12.74 18.82 42.84
CA TYR A 659 13.95 19.40 43.48
C TYR A 659 15.12 19.25 42.51
N ASP A 660 15.65 20.38 42.02
CA ASP A 660 16.91 20.52 41.28
C ASP A 660 18.16 20.14 42.13
N SER A 661 18.07 19.17 43.06
CA SER A 661 19.15 18.92 44.03
C SER A 661 19.43 17.46 44.39
N PHE A 662 18.88 16.47 43.68
CA PHE A 662 19.34 15.09 43.82
C PHE A 662 19.77 14.53 42.46
N HIS A 663 21.09 14.32 42.33
CA HIS A 663 21.67 13.50 41.27
C HIS A 663 20.98 12.13 41.28
N TYR A 664 20.18 11.84 40.26
CA TYR A 664 19.79 10.46 40.00
C TYR A 664 21.03 9.66 39.57
N PRO A 665 21.25 8.46 40.13
CA PRO A 665 22.26 7.54 39.61
C PRO A 665 21.85 7.07 38.21
N ALA A 666 22.87 6.74 37.41
CA ALA A 666 22.87 6.57 35.97
C ALA A 666 21.99 5.46 35.35
N ASP A 667 20.96 4.97 36.05
CA ASP A 667 20.18 3.79 35.64
C ASP A 667 18.69 4.10 35.41
N GLY A 668 18.30 5.38 35.44
CA GLY A 668 16.95 5.85 35.11
C GLY A 668 16.94 6.63 33.79
N ILE A 669 15.99 6.30 32.92
CA ILE A 669 15.78 6.97 31.63
C ILE A 669 15.26 8.39 31.90
N SER A 670 16.17 9.35 32.07
CA SER A 670 15.86 10.78 32.14
C SER A 670 16.30 11.46 30.85
N CYS A 671 15.37 12.03 30.10
CA CYS A 671 15.70 13.04 29.10
C CYS A 671 16.19 14.29 29.84
N GLN A 672 17.47 14.65 29.70
CA GLN A 672 17.99 15.90 30.23
C GLN A 672 17.45 17.07 29.39
N GLY A 673 16.56 17.89 29.96
CA GLY A 673 16.11 19.16 29.37
C GLY A 673 14.89 19.07 28.43
N ASN A 674 14.29 20.23 28.13
CA ASN A 674 13.19 20.35 27.16
C ASN A 674 13.68 19.93 25.77
N THR A 675 13.18 18.84 25.20
CA THR A 675 13.53 18.41 23.83
C THR A 675 12.45 18.85 22.86
N VAL A 676 12.71 19.95 22.15
CA VAL A 676 11.79 20.44 21.11
C VAL A 676 11.75 19.50 19.90
N GLN A 677 12.85 18.79 19.63
CA GLN A 677 12.94 17.80 18.56
C GLN A 677 12.86 16.38 19.14
N PRO A 678 12.30 15.40 18.43
CA PRO A 678 12.26 14.00 18.89
C PRO A 678 13.66 13.42 19.10
N VAL A 679 13.91 12.86 20.29
CA VAL A 679 15.18 12.23 20.67
C VAL A 679 14.94 10.77 21.02
N VAL A 680 15.85 9.89 20.61
CA VAL A 680 15.82 8.47 20.99
C VAL A 680 15.93 8.32 22.50
N VAL A 681 14.97 7.61 23.07
CA VAL A 681 14.93 7.27 24.49
C VAL A 681 15.62 5.92 24.67
N PRO A 682 16.75 5.83 25.40
CA PRO A 682 17.45 4.57 25.61
C PRO A 682 16.58 3.65 26.45
N MET A 683 16.29 2.45 25.97
CA MET A 683 15.51 1.45 26.72
C MET A 683 16.43 0.60 27.63
N PRO A 684 15.92 0.02 28.73
CA PRO A 684 16.71 -0.81 29.63
C PRO A 684 17.39 -1.95 28.87
N GLY A 685 18.70 -2.11 29.06
CA GLY A 685 19.48 -3.15 28.38
C GLY A 685 19.56 -3.02 26.85
N ASN A 686 19.24 -1.84 26.28
CA ASN A 686 19.08 -1.62 24.83
C ASN A 686 18.03 -2.52 24.16
N LEU A 687 17.04 -2.99 24.94
CA LEU A 687 15.94 -3.79 24.42
C LEU A 687 15.04 -2.96 23.49
N LYS A 688 14.48 -3.61 22.47
CA LYS A 688 13.49 -2.97 21.59
C LYS A 688 12.12 -2.85 22.25
N ALA A 689 11.40 -1.80 21.91
CA ALA A 689 10.01 -1.60 22.26
C ALA A 689 9.07 -2.25 21.23
N VAL A 690 7.99 -2.83 21.72
CA VAL A 690 6.93 -3.49 20.95
C VAL A 690 5.67 -2.63 20.93
N ARG A 691 5.37 -1.94 22.04
CA ARG A 691 4.17 -1.10 22.18
C ARG A 691 4.44 0.03 23.17
N ILE A 692 3.85 1.19 22.94
CA ILE A 692 3.89 2.33 23.87
C ILE A 692 2.47 2.72 24.30
N ALA A 693 2.34 3.38 25.44
CA ALA A 693 1.12 3.99 25.93
C ALA A 693 1.49 5.22 26.76
N ALA A 694 0.67 6.26 26.70
CA ALA A 694 0.81 7.48 27.49
C ALA A 694 -0.55 7.82 28.09
N GLY A 695 -0.52 8.40 29.29
CA GLY A 695 -1.73 8.80 30.01
C GLY A 695 -1.85 10.30 30.11
N ASP A 696 -3.08 10.79 29.95
CA ASP A 696 -3.38 12.21 30.04
C ASP A 696 -3.50 12.70 31.48
N GLY A 697 -2.99 13.90 31.73
CA GLY A 697 -3.16 14.64 32.98
C GLY A 697 -2.16 14.39 34.12
N SER A 698 -1.14 13.51 33.98
CA SER A 698 0.02 13.58 34.90
C SER A 698 1.34 12.97 34.42
N ASN A 699 1.79 13.30 33.22
CA ASN A 699 3.09 12.88 32.68
C ASN A 699 3.43 11.40 32.98
N PHE A 700 2.62 10.44 32.56
CA PHE A 700 2.83 8.99 32.78
C PHE A 700 2.83 8.22 31.46
N ALA A 701 3.75 7.28 31.30
CA ALA A 701 3.85 6.42 30.13
C ALA A 701 4.29 4.99 30.48
N ALA A 702 3.92 4.06 29.61
CA ALA A 702 4.33 2.66 29.65
C ALA A 702 4.84 2.20 28.29
N VAL A 703 5.85 1.34 28.29
CA VAL A 703 6.47 0.76 27.10
C VAL A 703 6.67 -0.73 27.30
N LEU A 704 6.05 -1.53 26.44
CA LEU A 704 6.26 -2.97 26.37
C LEU A 704 7.56 -3.24 25.62
N LEU A 705 8.48 -3.95 26.25
CA LEU A 705 9.76 -4.35 25.67
C LEU A 705 9.65 -5.74 25.04
N GLU A 706 10.57 -6.07 24.13
CA GLU A 706 10.67 -7.39 23.48
C GLU A 706 10.92 -8.53 24.48
N SER A 707 11.39 -8.21 25.70
CA SER A 707 11.49 -9.16 26.81
C SER A 707 10.14 -9.58 27.40
N GLY A 708 9.04 -8.91 27.02
CA GLY A 708 7.72 -9.05 27.63
C GLY A 708 7.54 -8.23 28.92
N GLU A 709 8.56 -7.46 29.32
CA GLU A 709 8.49 -6.56 30.48
C GLU A 709 7.94 -5.19 30.09
N ILE A 710 7.25 -4.52 31.02
CA ILE A 710 6.68 -3.19 30.79
C ILE A 710 7.50 -2.16 31.56
N ALA A 711 8.25 -1.31 30.84
CA ALA A 711 8.91 -0.16 31.42
C ALA A 711 7.89 0.97 31.64
N THR A 712 7.95 1.66 32.78
CA THR A 712 7.06 2.79 33.08
C THR A 712 7.86 4.03 33.46
N PHE A 713 7.36 5.21 33.08
CA PHE A 713 8.02 6.50 33.27
C PHE A 713 7.00 7.54 33.74
N GLY A 714 7.41 8.52 34.56
CA GLY A 714 6.56 9.65 34.92
C GLY A 714 6.03 9.76 36.36
N LYS A 715 5.15 10.75 36.64
CA LYS A 715 4.75 11.27 37.98
C LYS A 715 4.13 10.24 38.95
N CYS A 716 3.81 9.05 38.46
CA CYS A 716 3.38 7.92 39.28
C CYS A 716 4.46 7.40 40.25
N CYS A 717 5.74 7.70 39.97
CA CYS A 717 6.89 7.27 40.77
C CYS A 717 6.97 7.85 42.19
N TYR A 718 6.06 8.77 42.58
CA TYR A 718 6.06 9.36 43.92
C TYR A 718 5.11 8.69 44.92
N SER A 719 3.99 8.10 44.47
CA SER A 719 3.14 7.25 45.35
C SER A 719 3.65 5.80 45.43
N LEU A 720 4.42 5.41 44.42
CA LEU A 720 5.31 4.26 44.41
C LEU A 720 6.66 4.68 45.01
N MET A 721 6.78 4.94 46.32
CA MET A 721 8.08 5.18 46.97
C MET A 721 8.98 3.91 46.89
N SER A 722 9.49 3.58 45.70
CA SER A 722 10.75 2.87 45.38
C SER A 722 10.96 2.56 43.87
N LEU A 723 10.12 3.05 42.94
CA LEU A 723 10.08 2.56 41.55
C LEU A 723 10.40 3.58 40.45
N ALA A 724 11.24 4.59 40.70
CA ALA A 724 11.88 5.29 39.59
C ALA A 724 12.80 4.30 38.83
N GLY A 725 12.42 3.90 37.60
CA GLY A 725 13.25 3.06 36.73
C GLY A 725 13.08 1.53 36.87
N LYS A 726 11.97 1.02 37.42
CA LYS A 726 11.71 -0.43 37.52
C LYS A 726 10.64 -0.91 36.53
N LEU A 727 10.85 -2.12 36.01
CA LEU A 727 9.97 -2.82 35.08
C LEU A 727 8.74 -3.37 35.83
N ALA A 728 7.53 -3.02 35.39
CA ALA A 728 6.32 -3.71 35.80
C ALA A 728 6.35 -5.14 35.23
N ARG A 729 6.06 -6.12 36.10
CA ARG A 729 6.13 -7.54 35.78
C ARG A 729 4.86 -8.25 36.20
N PHE A 730 4.50 -9.27 35.45
CA PHE A 730 3.49 -10.25 35.84
C PHE A 730 4.05 -11.13 36.96
N GLU A 731 3.19 -11.50 37.90
CA GLU A 731 3.50 -12.61 38.82
C GLU A 731 3.28 -13.93 38.07
N GLY A 732 4.37 -14.66 37.79
CA GLY A 732 4.33 -15.98 37.14
C GLY A 732 4.89 -15.99 35.71
N PRO A 733 4.41 -16.88 34.82
CA PRO A 733 4.97 -17.05 33.49
C PRO A 733 4.75 -15.80 32.61
N VAL A 734 5.62 -15.63 31.62
CA VAL A 734 5.51 -14.56 30.62
C VAL A 734 4.17 -14.65 29.90
N LYS A 735 3.48 -13.52 29.76
CA LYS A 735 2.18 -13.39 29.10
C LYS A 735 2.29 -12.64 27.78
N GLU A 736 1.38 -12.92 26.87
CA GLU A 736 1.19 -12.15 25.64
C GLU A 736 0.36 -10.91 25.97
N VAL A 737 0.92 -9.72 25.77
CA VAL A 737 0.26 -8.43 26.03
C VAL A 737 -0.45 -7.95 24.76
N LEU A 738 -1.77 -7.83 24.83
CA LEU A 738 -2.63 -7.48 23.70
C LEU A 738 -2.90 -5.98 23.63
N ALA A 739 -3.15 -5.33 24.77
CA ALA A 739 -3.42 -3.90 24.84
C ALA A 739 -2.89 -3.28 26.14
N MET A 740 -2.58 -1.98 26.10
CA MET A 740 -2.19 -1.18 27.26
C MET A 740 -2.93 0.17 27.22
N ALA A 741 -3.42 0.61 28.38
CA ALA A 741 -3.96 1.95 28.56
C ALA A 741 -3.38 2.60 29.82
N CYS A 742 -3.01 3.87 29.71
CA CYS A 742 -2.45 4.64 30.81
C CYS A 742 -3.43 5.75 31.18
N GLY A 743 -3.84 5.83 32.43
CA GLY A 743 -4.46 7.05 32.97
C GLY A 743 -3.40 7.95 33.58
N SER A 744 -3.80 8.98 34.33
CA SER A 744 -2.83 9.88 34.97
C SER A 744 -1.85 9.09 35.86
N LYS A 745 -2.37 8.15 36.67
CA LYS A 745 -1.57 7.43 37.69
C LYS A 745 -1.89 5.94 37.81
N HIS A 746 -2.34 5.32 36.73
CA HIS A 746 -2.62 3.89 36.70
C HIS A 746 -2.40 3.32 35.30
N LEU A 747 -2.05 2.05 35.25
CA LEU A 747 -1.82 1.27 34.04
C LEU A 747 -2.79 0.11 34.02
N LEU A 748 -3.44 -0.09 32.87
CA LEU A 748 -4.23 -1.26 32.57
C LEU A 748 -3.57 -2.03 31.42
N VAL A 749 -3.53 -3.35 31.54
CA VAL A 749 -2.91 -4.26 30.57
C VAL A 749 -3.86 -5.42 30.31
N VAL A 750 -4.29 -5.57 29.06
CA VAL A 750 -4.99 -6.78 28.63
C VAL A 750 -3.93 -7.77 28.15
N ALA A 751 -3.88 -8.93 28.79
CA ALA A 751 -2.92 -9.98 28.47
C ALA A 751 -3.55 -11.36 28.53
N ARG A 752 -2.91 -12.35 27.90
CA ARG A 752 -3.29 -13.76 27.98
C ARG A 752 -2.06 -14.65 28.13
N ASN A 753 -2.27 -15.89 28.54
CA ASN A 753 -1.18 -16.87 28.46
C ASN A 753 -0.95 -17.23 26.99
N TRP A 754 0.31 -17.48 26.63
CA TRP A 754 0.67 -17.92 25.29
C TRP A 754 -0.11 -19.19 24.90
N GLY A 755 -0.82 -19.15 23.78
CA GLY A 755 -1.61 -20.28 23.25
C GLY A 755 -3.02 -20.41 23.82
N GLU A 756 -3.43 -19.56 24.76
CA GLU A 756 -4.82 -19.49 25.24
C GLU A 756 -5.64 -18.45 24.46
N THR A 757 -6.96 -18.59 24.47
CA THR A 757 -7.88 -17.62 23.85
C THR A 757 -8.40 -16.60 24.84
N ASN A 758 -8.53 -16.96 26.12
CA ASN A 758 -9.16 -16.13 27.13
C ASN A 758 -8.21 -15.01 27.58
N THR A 759 -8.71 -13.79 27.58
CA THR A 759 -7.95 -12.60 28.00
C THR A 759 -8.18 -12.30 29.48
N THR A 760 -7.24 -11.57 30.07
CA THR A 760 -7.30 -11.12 31.45
C THR A 760 -6.81 -9.69 31.55
N LEU A 761 -7.54 -8.86 32.29
CA LEU A 761 -7.16 -7.50 32.60
C LEU A 761 -6.29 -7.49 33.85
N TYR A 762 -5.12 -6.86 33.73
CA TYR A 762 -4.21 -6.57 34.82
C TYR A 762 -4.13 -5.06 35.07
N GLY A 763 -4.00 -4.67 36.34
CA GLY A 763 -3.87 -3.28 36.77
C GLY A 763 -2.64 -3.06 37.64
N SER A 764 -2.06 -1.87 37.54
CA SER A 764 -1.03 -1.37 38.45
C SER A 764 -1.21 0.14 38.67
N GLY A 765 -0.82 0.65 39.83
CA GLY A 765 -0.89 2.08 40.18
C GLY A 765 -1.96 2.42 41.22
N LEU A 766 -2.45 3.66 41.19
CA LEU A 766 -3.39 4.19 42.18
C LEU A 766 -4.82 3.67 41.99
N ASN A 767 -5.54 3.57 43.10
CA ASN A 767 -6.96 3.23 43.17
C ASN A 767 -7.75 4.15 44.12
N TYR A 768 -7.21 5.33 44.50
CA TYR A 768 -7.90 6.26 45.42
C TYR A 768 -9.28 6.73 44.94
N SER A 769 -9.52 6.74 43.63
CA SER A 769 -10.81 7.08 43.05
C SER A 769 -11.59 5.84 42.61
N GLY A 770 -11.05 4.64 42.79
CA GLY A 770 -11.60 3.39 42.29
C GLY A 770 -11.19 3.06 40.85
N GLN A 771 -10.21 3.75 40.26
CA GLN A 771 -9.85 3.61 38.83
C GLN A 771 -9.32 2.22 38.42
N LEU A 772 -8.97 1.35 39.36
CA LEU A 772 -8.61 -0.06 39.09
C LEU A 772 -9.77 -1.02 39.35
N GLY A 773 -10.94 -0.54 39.79
CA GLY A 773 -12.08 -1.38 40.12
C GLY A 773 -11.85 -2.30 41.32
N LEU A 774 -10.87 -1.97 42.17
CA LEU A 774 -10.55 -2.68 43.41
C LEU A 774 -11.28 -2.04 44.60
N PRO A 775 -11.56 -2.80 45.68
CA PRO A 775 -12.20 -2.28 46.88
C PRO A 775 -11.55 -0.99 47.41
N ASP A 776 -12.34 -0.12 48.04
CA ASP A 776 -11.92 1.16 48.62
C ASP A 776 -10.85 1.04 49.72
N THR A 777 -10.70 -0.15 50.29
CA THR A 777 -9.61 -0.52 51.22
C THR A 777 -8.25 -0.69 50.53
N ILE A 778 -8.21 -0.83 49.21
CA ILE A 778 -6.99 -0.94 48.40
C ILE A 778 -6.75 0.39 47.69
N HIS A 779 -5.79 1.18 48.17
CA HIS A 779 -5.50 2.49 47.61
C HIS A 779 -4.51 2.48 46.44
N SER A 780 -3.73 1.41 46.30
CA SER A 780 -2.80 1.21 45.18
C SER A 780 -2.32 -0.23 45.09
N VAL A 781 -1.93 -0.66 43.89
CA VAL A 781 -1.19 -1.91 43.63
C VAL A 781 0.10 -1.60 42.89
N HIS A 782 1.16 -2.37 43.14
CA HIS A 782 2.52 -2.06 42.65
C HIS A 782 3.07 -3.08 41.64
N VAL A 783 2.40 -4.22 41.48
CA VAL A 783 2.65 -5.25 40.47
C VAL A 783 1.43 -5.36 39.57
N LEU A 784 1.56 -6.01 38.42
CA LEU A 784 0.41 -6.27 37.54
C LEU A 784 -0.53 -7.26 38.23
N THR A 785 -1.58 -6.75 38.86
CA THR A 785 -2.58 -7.52 39.60
C THR A 785 -3.77 -7.83 38.69
N GLU A 786 -4.20 -9.09 38.65
CA GLU A 786 -5.40 -9.50 37.92
C GLU A 786 -6.64 -8.79 38.49
N LEU A 787 -7.40 -8.13 37.62
CA LEU A 787 -8.61 -7.37 37.97
C LEU A 787 -9.88 -8.12 37.55
N CYS A 788 -9.96 -8.57 36.30
CA CYS A 788 -11.07 -9.33 35.73
C CYS A 788 -10.65 -10.10 34.46
N LYS A 789 -11.53 -10.95 33.94
CA LYS A 789 -11.28 -11.82 32.77
C LYS A 789 -12.19 -11.42 31.61
N ASN A 790 -11.87 -11.97 30.42
CA ASN A 790 -12.65 -11.84 29.19
C ASN A 790 -12.83 -10.38 28.77
N VAL A 791 -11.73 -9.63 28.70
CA VAL A 791 -11.70 -8.22 28.31
C VAL A 791 -11.11 -8.09 26.92
N SER A 792 -11.85 -7.44 26.02
CA SER A 792 -11.51 -7.25 24.62
C SER A 792 -10.94 -5.86 24.34
N LEU A 793 -11.45 -4.81 25.00
CA LEU A 793 -11.00 -3.42 24.85
C LEU A 793 -10.72 -2.76 26.22
N VAL A 794 -9.79 -1.81 26.24
CA VAL A 794 -9.45 -1.03 27.43
C VAL A 794 -9.12 0.42 27.08
N ALA A 795 -9.58 1.36 27.91
CA ALA A 795 -9.19 2.76 27.87
C ALA A 795 -9.11 3.33 29.29
N ALA A 796 -8.28 4.36 29.48
CA ALA A 796 -8.06 4.97 30.79
C ALA A 796 -8.01 6.49 30.65
N GLY A 797 -8.84 7.18 31.42
CA GLY A 797 -8.79 8.64 31.57
C GLY A 797 -7.96 9.02 32.79
N SER A 798 -8.08 10.26 33.27
CA SER A 798 -7.21 10.71 34.37
C SER A 798 -7.34 9.86 35.65
N TYR A 799 -8.58 9.64 36.09
CA TYR A 799 -8.92 8.92 37.32
C TYR A 799 -10.08 7.92 37.13
N HIS A 800 -10.30 7.47 35.90
CA HIS A 800 -11.36 6.52 35.57
C HIS A 800 -10.89 5.58 34.45
N SER A 801 -11.56 4.44 34.34
CA SER A 801 -11.21 3.36 33.43
C SER A 801 -12.43 2.79 32.75
N TYR A 802 -12.25 2.35 31.51
CA TYR A 802 -13.24 1.65 30.71
C TYR A 802 -12.71 0.31 30.23
N ILE A 803 -13.59 -0.68 30.23
CA ILE A 803 -13.33 -1.99 29.65
C ILE A 803 -14.54 -2.43 28.83
N VAL A 804 -14.30 -3.26 27.82
CA VAL A 804 -15.36 -3.99 27.11
C VAL A 804 -15.05 -5.46 27.25
N ASP A 805 -16.05 -6.27 27.60
CA ASP A 805 -15.88 -7.71 27.68
C ASP A 805 -16.02 -8.39 26.30
N ASP A 806 -15.83 -9.70 26.26
CA ASP A 806 -15.99 -10.50 25.03
C ASP A 806 -17.46 -10.59 24.54
N GLU A 807 -18.43 -10.21 25.40
CA GLU A 807 -19.85 -10.14 25.07
C GLU A 807 -20.25 -8.76 24.50
N GLY A 808 -19.29 -7.83 24.40
CA GLY A 808 -19.50 -6.47 23.90
C GLY A 808 -20.11 -5.53 24.95
N CYS A 809 -20.21 -5.95 26.21
CA CYS A 809 -20.70 -5.11 27.31
C CYS A 809 -19.57 -4.21 27.81
N MET A 810 -19.87 -2.90 27.90
CA MET A 810 -18.94 -1.91 28.42
C MET A 810 -19.10 -1.74 29.93
N PHE A 811 -18.00 -1.63 30.65
CA PHE A 811 -17.97 -1.32 32.07
C PHE A 811 -17.01 -0.15 32.36
N ALA A 812 -17.37 0.64 33.36
CA ALA A 812 -16.60 1.79 33.81
C ALA A 812 -16.35 1.73 35.32
N THR A 813 -15.22 2.28 35.77
CA THR A 813 -14.88 2.38 37.19
C THR A 813 -14.02 3.61 37.46
N GLY A 814 -13.96 4.07 38.72
CA GLY A 814 -13.20 5.26 39.10
C GLY A 814 -14.03 6.48 39.45
N GLN A 815 -13.45 7.66 39.22
CA GLN A 815 -14.08 8.94 39.53
C GLN A 815 -15.26 9.20 38.58
N ASN A 816 -16.35 9.77 39.09
CA ASN A 816 -17.56 10.12 38.36
C ASN A 816 -18.08 11.54 38.68
N THR A 817 -17.20 12.46 39.09
CA THR A 817 -17.61 13.82 39.51
C THR A 817 -18.30 14.60 38.38
N TYR A 818 -17.88 14.37 37.13
CA TYR A 818 -18.45 15.00 35.93
C TYR A 818 -19.27 14.02 35.10
N ALA A 819 -19.82 12.99 35.74
CA ALA A 819 -20.50 11.88 35.08
C ALA A 819 -19.65 11.12 34.02
N GLN A 820 -18.32 11.20 34.11
CA GLN A 820 -17.41 10.57 33.17
C GLN A 820 -17.55 9.04 33.10
N LEU A 821 -18.18 8.35 34.05
CA LEU A 821 -18.42 6.90 33.91
C LEU A 821 -19.63 6.55 33.04
N GLY A 822 -20.49 7.51 32.69
CA GLY A 822 -21.67 7.27 31.84
C GLY A 822 -22.76 6.43 32.52
N LEU A 823 -22.80 6.41 33.86
CA LEU A 823 -23.71 5.56 34.66
C LEU A 823 -25.06 6.24 34.99
N GLY A 824 -25.37 7.37 34.37
CA GLY A 824 -26.54 8.19 34.69
C GLY A 824 -26.27 9.24 35.78
N ALA A 825 -27.36 9.90 36.21
CA ALA A 825 -27.29 10.97 37.20
C ALA A 825 -26.84 10.43 38.57
N GLY A 826 -25.69 10.87 39.05
CA GLY A 826 -25.12 10.45 40.33
C GLY A 826 -23.61 10.57 40.34
N GLY A 827 -23.09 11.65 40.95
CA GLY A 827 -21.65 11.84 41.12
C GLY A 827 -21.05 10.92 42.18
N GLY A 828 -19.72 10.81 42.23
CA GLY A 828 -19.01 10.05 43.25
C GLY A 828 -17.80 9.29 42.72
N GLN A 829 -17.33 8.31 43.48
CA GLN A 829 -16.27 7.37 43.10
C GLN A 829 -16.84 5.95 43.12
N HIS A 830 -16.45 5.12 42.17
CA HIS A 830 -16.88 3.73 42.08
C HIS A 830 -15.67 2.81 42.13
N PHE A 831 -15.64 1.93 43.13
CA PHE A 831 -14.55 0.99 43.42
C PHE A 831 -14.81 -0.42 42.86
N CYS A 832 -15.59 -0.50 41.78
CA CYS A 832 -15.81 -1.71 41.00
C CYS A 832 -16.27 -1.35 39.57
N PHE A 833 -16.07 -2.27 38.63
CA PHE A 833 -16.54 -2.12 37.25
C PHE A 833 -18.08 -2.18 37.21
N LYS A 834 -18.70 -1.10 36.78
CA LYS A 834 -20.15 -0.94 36.62
C LYS A 834 -20.50 -0.91 35.14
N GLN A 835 -21.50 -1.68 34.74
CA GLN A 835 -21.93 -1.74 33.35
C GLN A 835 -22.49 -0.39 32.91
N VAL A 836 -22.03 0.09 31.76
CA VAL A 836 -22.48 1.30 31.09
C VAL A 836 -23.63 0.95 30.15
N THR A 837 -24.74 1.69 30.22
CA THR A 837 -25.92 1.43 29.38
C THR A 837 -25.99 2.42 28.22
N PHE A 838 -26.12 1.89 27.00
CA PHE A 838 -26.27 2.66 25.77
C PHE A 838 -27.76 2.81 25.39
N PRO A 839 -28.13 3.82 24.58
CA PRO A 839 -29.52 4.09 24.17
C PRO A 839 -30.10 3.07 23.16
N GLY A 840 -29.59 1.85 23.13
CA GLY A 840 -29.99 0.75 22.25
C GLY A 840 -28.96 -0.40 22.28
N PRO A 841 -29.22 -1.51 21.58
CA PRO A 841 -28.23 -2.56 21.39
C PRO A 841 -27.06 -2.00 20.55
N VAL A 842 -25.86 -2.07 21.11
CA VAL A 842 -24.63 -1.60 20.45
C VAL A 842 -23.57 -2.69 20.51
N VAL A 843 -22.76 -2.78 19.47
CA VAL A 843 -21.54 -3.60 19.45
C VAL A 843 -20.36 -2.63 19.32
N LEU A 844 -19.60 -2.47 20.38
CA LEU A 844 -18.50 -1.49 20.42
C LEU A 844 -17.28 -2.02 19.69
N THR A 845 -16.70 -1.20 18.82
CA THR A 845 -15.50 -1.52 18.05
C THR A 845 -14.26 -0.79 18.57
N LYS A 846 -14.45 0.39 19.18
CA LYS A 846 -13.39 1.21 19.78
C LYS A 846 -13.92 1.97 20.99
N ILE A 847 -13.04 2.23 21.96
CA ILE A 847 -13.30 3.11 23.11
C ILE A 847 -12.10 4.03 23.33
N ALA A 848 -12.37 5.24 23.82
CA ALA A 848 -11.36 6.18 24.25
C ALA A 848 -11.82 6.93 25.51
N ALA A 849 -10.86 7.46 26.26
CA ALA A 849 -11.11 8.30 27.41
C ALA A 849 -10.36 9.61 27.22
N GLY A 850 -11.04 10.73 27.49
CA GLY A 850 -10.35 11.98 27.79
C GLY A 850 -10.08 12.11 29.28
N ASN A 851 -9.67 13.29 29.74
CA ASN A 851 -9.43 13.52 31.17
C ASN A 851 -10.69 13.30 32.02
N THR A 852 -11.83 13.81 31.54
CA THR A 852 -13.09 13.91 32.27
C THR A 852 -14.31 13.50 31.43
N HIS A 853 -14.10 12.82 30.31
CA HIS A 853 -15.18 12.36 29.42
C HIS A 853 -14.81 11.02 28.78
N GLY A 854 -15.82 10.31 28.29
CA GLY A 854 -15.68 9.03 27.60
C GLY A 854 -16.21 9.09 26.17
N MET A 855 -15.66 8.24 25.32
CA MET A 855 -16.05 8.10 23.93
C MET A 855 -16.11 6.63 23.54
N ALA A 856 -17.10 6.24 22.73
CA ALA A 856 -17.21 4.90 22.17
C ALA A 856 -17.75 4.93 20.74
N LEU A 857 -17.28 4.03 19.89
CA LEU A 857 -17.74 3.86 18.52
C LEU A 857 -18.33 2.46 18.37
N ASP A 858 -19.54 2.38 17.81
CA ASP A 858 -20.17 1.11 17.49
C ASP A 858 -19.87 0.60 16.07
N SER A 859 -20.24 -0.64 15.78
CA SER A 859 -20.07 -1.28 14.48
C SER A 859 -20.88 -0.62 13.35
N ASN A 860 -21.85 0.24 13.69
CA ASN A 860 -22.64 1.01 12.73
C ASN A 860 -22.05 2.40 12.49
N ASN A 861 -20.79 2.64 12.89
CA ASN A 861 -20.10 3.91 12.77
C ASN A 861 -20.81 5.06 13.53
N THR A 862 -21.52 4.74 14.61
CA THR A 862 -22.14 5.74 15.51
C THR A 862 -21.20 6.07 16.66
N LEU A 863 -20.86 7.35 16.81
CA LEU A 863 -20.05 7.85 17.92
C LEU A 863 -20.93 8.23 19.11
N TYR A 864 -20.56 7.79 20.30
CA TYR A 864 -21.18 8.13 21.57
C TYR A 864 -20.19 8.88 22.45
N THR A 865 -20.65 9.93 23.13
CA THR A 865 -19.87 10.70 24.11
C THR A 865 -20.65 10.93 25.39
N TRP A 866 -19.94 11.05 26.51
CA TRP A 866 -20.51 11.35 27.84
C TRP A 866 -19.44 11.94 28.76
N GLY A 867 -19.84 12.53 29.89
CA GLY A 867 -18.96 13.14 30.87
C GLY A 867 -19.07 14.67 30.88
N PHE A 868 -17.96 15.34 31.17
CA PHE A 868 -17.92 16.78 31.37
C PHE A 868 -18.53 17.56 30.21
N GLY A 869 -19.58 18.33 30.49
CA GLY A 869 -20.36 19.05 29.48
C GLY A 869 -19.73 20.34 28.99
N GLY A 870 -18.74 20.87 29.73
CA GLY A 870 -18.16 22.18 29.43
C GLY A 870 -17.06 22.17 28.37
N GLU A 871 -16.81 23.36 27.81
CA GLU A 871 -15.75 23.61 26.80
C GLU A 871 -15.90 22.77 25.51
N GLY A 872 -17.07 22.17 25.29
CA GLY A 872 -17.34 21.33 24.11
C GLY A 872 -16.65 19.96 24.11
N ALA A 873 -16.14 19.48 25.25
CA ALA A 873 -15.36 18.24 25.35
C ALA A 873 -16.06 17.00 24.77
N THR A 874 -17.39 16.94 24.91
CA THR A 874 -18.23 15.83 24.41
C THR A 874 -18.71 16.03 22.96
N GLY A 875 -18.47 17.19 22.35
CA GLY A 875 -18.98 17.52 21.01
C GLY A 875 -20.52 17.62 20.91
N GLN A 876 -21.23 17.62 22.04
CA GLN A 876 -22.69 17.74 22.08
C GLN A 876 -23.12 19.21 21.97
N PRO A 877 -24.21 19.53 21.24
CA PRO A 877 -24.68 20.90 21.12
C PRO A 877 -25.24 21.42 22.46
N CYS A 878 -24.70 22.52 22.98
CA CYS A 878 -25.32 23.29 24.06
C CYS A 878 -26.30 24.33 23.47
N ALA A 879 -27.55 24.35 23.93
CA ALA A 879 -28.51 25.39 23.54
C ALA A 879 -28.06 26.75 24.11
N ALA A 880 -28.13 27.81 23.30
CA ALA A 880 -27.70 29.14 23.71
C ALA A 880 -28.52 29.64 24.94
N GLY A 881 -27.87 29.73 26.10
CA GLY A 881 -28.45 30.22 27.34
C GLY A 881 -28.68 29.18 28.46
N ASP A 882 -28.41 27.89 28.20
CA ASP A 882 -28.36 26.87 29.26
C ASP A 882 -26.95 26.77 29.86
N GLU A 883 -26.85 26.58 31.18
CA GLU A 883 -25.58 26.19 31.83
C GLU A 883 -25.09 24.88 31.20
N GLU A 884 -23.80 24.77 30.85
CA GLU A 884 -23.19 23.56 30.29
C GLU A 884 -23.41 22.39 31.27
N LYS A 885 -24.31 21.46 30.91
CA LYS A 885 -24.65 20.30 31.74
C LYS A 885 -23.84 19.09 31.34
N ASP A 886 -23.30 18.39 32.34
CA ASP A 886 -22.62 17.12 32.14
C ASP A 886 -23.53 16.08 31.47
N ILE A 887 -22.99 15.39 30.47
CA ILE A 887 -23.68 14.36 29.70
C ILE A 887 -23.59 13.06 30.49
N CYS A 888 -24.64 12.74 31.23
CA CYS A 888 -24.57 11.69 32.26
C CYS A 888 -24.62 10.24 31.74
N CYS A 889 -24.98 10.06 30.47
CA CYS A 889 -25.10 8.75 29.81
C CYS A 889 -24.48 8.82 28.41
N PRO A 890 -24.01 7.70 27.85
CA PRO A 890 -23.58 7.65 26.45
C PRO A 890 -24.64 8.22 25.51
N THR A 891 -24.30 9.34 24.87
CA THR A 891 -25.21 10.08 23.99
C THR A 891 -24.62 10.11 22.60
N LYS A 892 -25.45 9.83 21.59
CA LYS A 892 -25.02 9.85 20.19
C LYS A 892 -24.57 11.26 19.81
N VAL A 893 -23.46 11.39 19.10
CA VAL A 893 -23.02 12.65 18.52
C VAL A 893 -23.62 12.77 17.12
N ASP A 894 -24.34 13.86 16.88
CA ASP A 894 -24.87 14.17 15.53
C ASP A 894 -23.73 14.69 14.64
N LEU A 895 -23.14 13.78 13.87
CA LEU A 895 -22.20 14.10 12.79
C LEU A 895 -22.95 14.21 11.45
N PRO A 896 -22.45 14.98 10.48
CA PRO A 896 -23.07 15.09 9.16
C PRO A 896 -23.28 13.69 8.55
N SER A 897 -24.53 13.40 8.17
CA SER A 897 -24.92 12.14 7.54
C SER A 897 -24.04 11.88 6.30
N GLN A 898 -23.46 10.68 6.20
CA GLN A 898 -22.54 10.15 5.16
C GLN A 898 -21.05 10.07 5.53
N LYS A 899 -20.56 10.70 6.61
CA LYS A 899 -19.12 10.64 6.92
C LYS A 899 -18.71 9.37 7.70
N GLN A 900 -17.75 8.61 7.17
CA GLN A 900 -17.17 7.45 7.85
C GLN A 900 -16.13 7.88 8.90
N ILE A 901 -16.24 7.42 10.15
CA ILE A 901 -15.26 7.69 11.22
C ILE A 901 -14.14 6.67 11.12
N LEU A 902 -12.92 7.14 10.95
CA LEU A 902 -11.72 6.31 10.86
C LEU A 902 -11.08 6.11 12.24
N ASP A 903 -11.01 7.17 13.04
CA ASP A 903 -10.44 7.13 14.38
C ASP A 903 -10.94 8.29 15.27
N PHE A 904 -10.79 8.16 16.58
CA PHE A 904 -11.09 9.22 17.53
C PHE A 904 -10.23 9.14 18.79
N GLY A 905 -10.06 10.26 19.48
CA GLY A 905 -9.40 10.32 20.78
C GLY A 905 -9.96 11.44 21.64
N GLY A 906 -9.99 11.21 22.95
CA GLY A 906 -10.37 12.20 23.95
C GLY A 906 -9.13 12.92 24.48
N GLY A 907 -9.15 14.25 24.45
CA GLY A 907 -8.12 15.08 25.07
C GLY A 907 -8.53 15.54 26.47
N GLY A 908 -7.88 16.61 26.93
CA GLY A 908 -8.17 17.19 28.26
C GLY A 908 -9.57 17.79 28.34
N GLN A 909 -9.84 18.76 27.47
CA GLN A 909 -11.12 19.48 27.39
C GLN A 909 -11.74 19.46 25.99
N PHE A 910 -11.22 18.61 25.10
CA PHE A 910 -11.71 18.50 23.72
C PHE A 910 -11.70 17.04 23.28
N SER A 911 -12.44 16.74 22.22
CA SER A 911 -12.41 15.46 21.50
C SER A 911 -11.92 15.70 20.09
N ALA A 912 -11.23 14.72 19.50
CA ALA A 912 -10.82 14.79 18.11
C ALA A 912 -11.30 13.55 17.36
N VAL A 913 -11.92 13.77 16.19
CA VAL A 913 -12.43 12.69 15.32
C VAL A 913 -11.78 12.83 13.95
N VAL A 914 -11.42 11.70 13.34
CA VAL A 914 -10.94 11.63 11.95
C VAL A 914 -12.06 11.01 11.12
N ILE A 915 -12.47 11.75 10.10
CA ILE A 915 -13.54 11.36 9.18
C ILE A 915 -12.97 11.22 7.78
N ARG A 916 -13.49 10.26 7.01
CA ARG A 916 -13.28 10.22 5.57
C ARG A 916 -14.21 11.25 4.93
N GLU A 917 -13.65 12.13 4.11
CA GLU A 917 -14.46 12.97 3.22
C GLU A 917 -14.72 12.21 1.93
N ASP A 918 -16.00 12.12 1.56
CA ASP A 918 -16.37 11.71 0.21
C ASP A 918 -16.00 12.85 -0.74
N SER A 919 -15.36 12.51 -1.85
CA SER A 919 -14.73 13.42 -2.82
C SER A 919 -15.70 14.36 -3.57
N ASP A 920 -16.93 14.54 -3.10
CA ASP A 920 -18.00 15.24 -3.80
C ASP A 920 -18.32 16.65 -3.25
N ASP A 921 -17.80 17.05 -2.09
CA ASP A 921 -17.95 18.42 -1.57
C ASP A 921 -16.65 19.24 -1.72
N LYS A 922 -16.52 19.79 -2.94
CA LYS A 922 -15.62 20.84 -3.48
C LYS A 922 -14.51 21.43 -2.61
#